data_AF-A0A437LR32-F1
#
_entry.id   AF-A0A437LR32-F1
#
_cell.length_a   1.000
_cell.length_b   1.000
_cell.length_c   1.000
_cell.angle_alpha   90.00
_cell.angle_beta   90.00
_cell.angle_gamma   90.00
#
_symmetry.space_group_name_H-M   'P 1'
#
loop_
_entity.id
_entity.type
_entity.pdbx_description
1 polymer ?
#
loop_
_entity_poly.entity_id
_entity_poly.type
_entity_poly.pdbx_seq_one_letter_code
_entity_poly.pdbx_strand_id
1 'polypeptide(L)'
;MRLVLPHALQRTVQALLMLPLSAWSQSGEALTLQAGTEPKSVVAVVRHSESNPCGVELQFGDGRAEKRRLEPGEAWTVPHTYSTDGQFTVKAVGTLVVRGLKTAGGCKLDASTTVAVQGNTASLAAAPSASPAAAAAPVPAGTQAPANPPAADETRDLLVLYHQDASGLRMVSALDGTKRLASPEALQRGYSYCIVMYPQSYAALNSASMPFQTLVQRPLDRIVSTLAGSKPGPARAMDCVQSRGNEVFLQQRPDFLLVQRQALPVLARNPKTLERYESFQTIKVETLERIVAADQARQQQAADNERQRAGQLEELATADSREHVGSLSLRLPGNEGLRYCTLSYKDATGAAVLGYAFKGADVLSNSFRAHLKEQRISATVGSRPFHKAYGSVEELYLDLQKNPENCAVYVDFPKQLRMVMKAIERDQGKRRYELNEILPVAGLRDAWAQRSGHADWAASEFASSIDASGDQVKALAGLGVSSKSQFDQAVAEMKSSKYGTGNSAGEVLAYLNDKQAAPKGQTALSVKQDRERQARAAEEQQKAEERKRQADHAREFPYTATLSCGMGGRHMNLVACFSGQHTKTQLELRNGSQYKMYQAWEVGQAGRNTSEGVVIPLRANFALKAQNIHETLLLSLKVQETATGRTLYEKSAGRFGVVAAQD
;
A
#
# COMPACT_ATOMS: atom_id res chain seq x y z
N MET A 1 -10.73 17.81 -56.21
CA MET A 1 -9.62 18.44 -55.47
C MET A 1 -8.59 17.36 -55.13
N ARG A 2 -7.29 17.37 -55.49
CA ARG A 2 -6.34 18.43 -55.90
C ARG A 2 -6.21 19.58 -54.89
N LEU A 3 -5.04 20.13 -54.51
CA LEU A 3 -3.59 19.85 -54.70
C LEU A 3 -2.85 20.78 -53.68
N VAL A 4 -1.54 20.80 -53.37
CA VAL A 4 -0.26 20.17 -53.83
C VAL A 4 0.57 19.80 -52.57
N LEU A 5 1.65 19.00 -52.69
CA LEU A 5 2.72 18.92 -51.66
C LEU A 5 4.12 18.84 -52.33
N PRO A 6 4.97 19.89 -52.22
CA PRO A 6 6.41 19.83 -52.55
C PRO A 6 7.28 19.91 -51.27
N HIS A 7 8.40 19.21 -51.03
CA HIS A 7 9.53 18.69 -51.85
C HIS A 7 10.63 19.71 -52.26
N ALA A 8 11.58 19.95 -51.36
CA ALA A 8 13.03 20.07 -51.59
C ALA A 8 13.73 19.86 -50.21
N LEU A 9 14.78 19.06 -49.96
CA LEU A 9 16.02 18.64 -50.64
C LEU A 9 17.28 19.49 -50.31
N GLN A 10 18.14 18.89 -49.47
CA GLN A 10 19.62 19.01 -49.41
C GLN A 10 20.22 20.33 -48.84
N ARG A 11 21.43 20.35 -48.22
CA ARG A 11 22.57 19.39 -48.29
C ARG A 11 23.54 19.50 -47.09
N THR A 12 24.06 18.35 -46.57
CA THR A 12 25.36 18.16 -45.83
C THR A 12 25.60 18.93 -44.52
N VAL A 13 26.48 18.53 -43.57
CA VAL A 13 27.64 17.60 -43.53
C VAL A 13 27.53 16.57 -42.35
N GLN A 14 28.30 15.47 -42.39
CA GLN A 14 28.34 14.37 -41.40
C GLN A 14 29.40 14.55 -40.30
N ALA A 15 29.18 13.97 -39.11
CA ALA A 15 30.14 13.15 -38.32
C ALA A 15 29.65 12.95 -36.86
N LEU A 16 30.00 11.90 -36.12
CA LEU A 16 30.28 10.49 -36.45
C LEU A 16 30.30 9.70 -35.12
N LEU A 17 29.37 8.75 -34.92
CA LEU A 17 29.52 7.67 -33.91
C LEU A 17 28.45 6.58 -34.16
N MET A 18 28.88 5.38 -34.53
CA MET A 18 28.02 4.20 -34.63
C MET A 18 28.31 3.23 -33.49
N LEU A 19 27.24 2.65 -32.93
CA LEU A 19 27.24 1.33 -32.31
C LEU A 19 26.15 0.50 -32.99
N PRO A 20 26.30 -0.83 -33.12
CA PRO A 20 25.54 -1.61 -34.08
C PRO A 20 24.08 -1.85 -33.66
N LEU A 21 23.15 -1.54 -34.57
CA LEU A 21 21.79 -2.08 -34.55
C LEU A 21 21.83 -3.55 -34.96
N SER A 22 21.76 -4.46 -33.98
CA SER A 22 21.39 -5.86 -34.24
C SER A 22 19.90 -5.99 -34.56
N ALA A 23 19.54 -6.96 -35.40
CA ALA A 23 18.22 -7.03 -36.03
C ALA A 23 17.10 -7.37 -35.03
N TRP A 24 15.98 -6.65 -35.13
CA TRP A 24 14.75 -6.96 -34.40
C TRP A 24 13.98 -8.09 -35.09
N SER A 25 14.04 -9.31 -34.54
CA SER A 25 13.09 -10.38 -34.86
C SER A 25 11.74 -10.12 -34.19
N GLN A 26 10.67 -9.92 -34.96
CA GLN A 26 9.31 -9.80 -34.41
C GLN A 26 8.72 -11.15 -33.99
N SER A 27 9.21 -11.69 -32.88
CA SER A 27 8.49 -12.65 -32.04
C SER A 27 8.09 -11.91 -30.76
N GLY A 28 6.78 -11.65 -30.59
CA GLY A 28 6.26 -10.85 -29.48
C GLY A 28 6.27 -11.59 -28.15
N GLU A 29 7.45 -11.74 -27.53
CA GLU A 29 7.57 -12.29 -26.19
C GLU A 29 6.77 -11.46 -25.18
N ALA A 30 5.75 -12.07 -24.59
CA ALA A 30 4.87 -11.40 -23.62
C ALA A 30 5.53 -11.19 -22.24
N LEU A 31 6.68 -11.83 -22.00
CA LEU A 31 7.56 -11.63 -20.86
C LEU A 31 8.99 -11.45 -21.40
N THR A 32 9.63 -10.31 -21.10
CA THR A 32 11.07 -10.13 -21.32
C THR A 32 11.79 -9.87 -20.00
N LEU A 33 13.07 -10.23 -19.94
CA LEU A 33 13.97 -9.91 -18.83
C LEU A 33 15.02 -8.90 -19.26
N GLN A 34 15.34 -7.97 -18.37
CA GLN A 34 16.46 -7.04 -18.49
C GLN A 34 17.34 -7.19 -17.25
N ALA A 35 18.64 -6.91 -17.35
CA ALA A 35 19.49 -6.75 -16.18
C ALA A 35 19.04 -5.51 -15.40
N GLY A 36 18.95 -5.60 -14.07
CA GLY A 36 18.67 -4.46 -13.21
C GLY A 36 19.93 -3.63 -12.92
N THR A 37 19.77 -2.54 -12.17
CA THR A 37 20.85 -1.60 -11.83
C THR A 37 21.73 -2.05 -10.67
N GLU A 38 21.32 -3.07 -9.91
CA GLU A 38 22.04 -3.62 -8.76
C GLU A 38 22.67 -4.99 -9.09
N PRO A 39 23.78 -5.39 -8.45
CA PRO A 39 24.25 -6.78 -8.51
C PRO A 39 23.14 -7.77 -8.14
N LYS A 40 23.06 -8.87 -8.89
CA LYS A 40 22.01 -9.90 -8.74
C LYS A 40 20.56 -9.44 -9.01
N SER A 41 20.35 -8.25 -9.57
CA SER A 41 19.00 -7.75 -9.92
C SER A 41 18.61 -7.98 -11.37
N VAL A 42 17.33 -8.26 -11.58
CA VAL A 42 16.67 -8.41 -12.88
C VAL A 42 15.41 -7.56 -12.91
N VAL A 43 14.98 -7.19 -14.11
CA VAL A 43 13.73 -6.46 -14.35
C VAL A 43 12.89 -7.27 -15.31
N ALA A 44 11.78 -7.84 -14.80
CA ALA A 44 10.80 -8.55 -15.61
C ALA A 44 9.78 -7.57 -16.17
N VAL A 45 9.53 -7.63 -17.48
CA VAL A 45 8.55 -6.80 -18.18
C VAL A 45 7.52 -7.70 -18.84
N VAL A 46 6.32 -7.74 -18.29
CA VAL A 46 5.16 -8.39 -18.93
C VAL A 46 4.41 -7.36 -19.78
N ARG A 47 4.06 -7.68 -21.01
CA ARG A 47 3.30 -6.79 -21.92
C ARG A 47 1.95 -7.40 -22.26
N HIS A 48 0.87 -6.68 -21.98
CA HIS A 48 -0.47 -7.12 -22.35
C HIS A 48 -0.93 -6.51 -23.68
N SER A 49 -1.31 -7.36 -24.64
CA SER A 49 -1.69 -6.97 -25.99
C SER A 49 -3.16 -7.29 -26.36
N GLU A 50 -3.91 -7.99 -25.51
CA GLU A 50 -5.33 -8.28 -25.79
C GLU A 50 -6.24 -7.11 -25.39
N SER A 51 -7.40 -7.00 -26.04
CA SER A 51 -8.38 -5.92 -25.84
C SER A 51 -9.20 -6.00 -24.54
N ASN A 52 -9.02 -7.05 -23.73
CA ASN A 52 -9.73 -7.26 -22.46
C ASN A 52 -8.75 -7.32 -21.28
N PRO A 53 -9.09 -6.75 -20.11
CA PRO A 53 -8.23 -6.81 -18.93
C PRO A 53 -8.18 -8.20 -18.31
N CYS A 54 -6.99 -8.65 -17.94
CA CYS A 54 -6.72 -10.01 -17.46
C CYS A 54 -5.71 -10.02 -16.29
N GLY A 55 -5.56 -11.17 -15.61
CA GLY A 55 -4.67 -11.36 -14.48
C GLY A 55 -3.43 -12.19 -14.82
N VAL A 56 -2.27 -11.75 -14.32
CA VAL A 56 -0.97 -12.42 -14.44
C VAL A 56 -0.40 -12.69 -13.05
N GLU A 57 0.21 -13.85 -12.87
CA GLU A 57 1.18 -14.14 -11.81
C GLU A 57 2.59 -14.19 -12.41
N LEU A 58 3.51 -13.38 -11.87
CA LEU A 58 4.95 -13.50 -12.10
C LEU A 58 5.55 -14.37 -10.99
N GLN A 59 6.30 -15.41 -11.34
CA GLN A 59 7.05 -16.26 -10.41
C GLN A 59 8.55 -16.15 -10.76
N PHE A 60 9.42 -15.91 -9.78
CA PHE A 60 10.84 -15.61 -10.03
C PHE A 60 11.79 -16.82 -9.88
N GLY A 61 11.28 -17.97 -9.45
CA GLY A 61 12.04 -19.23 -9.30
C GLY A 61 12.76 -19.39 -7.95
N ASP A 62 12.94 -18.30 -7.18
CA ASP A 62 13.46 -18.29 -5.80
C ASP A 62 12.38 -18.58 -4.73
N GLY A 63 11.10 -18.55 -5.12
CA GLY A 63 9.93 -18.66 -4.25
C GLY A 63 9.12 -17.37 -4.13
N ARG A 64 9.60 -16.24 -4.67
CA ARG A 64 8.81 -15.01 -4.82
C ARG A 64 7.82 -15.17 -5.97
N ALA A 65 6.58 -14.77 -5.72
CA ALA A 65 5.56 -14.59 -6.74
C ALA A 65 4.73 -13.34 -6.48
N GLU A 66 4.34 -12.64 -7.54
CA GLU A 66 3.51 -11.43 -7.52
C GLU A 66 2.34 -11.56 -8.48
N LYS A 67 1.20 -10.93 -8.17
CA LYS A 67 0.00 -10.97 -9.02
C LYS A 67 -0.47 -9.56 -9.37
N ARG A 68 -0.79 -9.31 -10.64
CA ARG A 68 -1.36 -8.03 -11.11
C ARG A 68 -2.48 -8.28 -12.13
N ARG A 69 -3.48 -7.39 -12.12
CA ARG A 69 -4.44 -7.24 -13.22
C ARG A 69 -3.88 -6.20 -14.19
N LEU A 70 -3.77 -6.56 -15.47
CA LEU A 70 -3.32 -5.70 -16.55
C LEU A 70 -4.52 -5.21 -17.36
N GLU A 71 -4.57 -3.92 -17.67
CA GLU A 71 -5.51 -3.34 -18.63
C GLU A 71 -4.93 -3.42 -20.07
N PRO A 72 -5.75 -3.31 -21.14
CA PRO A 72 -5.29 -3.42 -22.53
C PRO A 72 -4.15 -2.45 -22.88
N GLY A 73 -3.03 -2.98 -23.40
CA GLY A 73 -1.84 -2.20 -23.73
C GLY A 73 -0.92 -1.88 -22.54
N GLU A 74 -1.26 -2.32 -21.31
CA GLU A 74 -0.41 -2.09 -20.13
C GLU A 74 0.86 -2.96 -20.17
N ALA A 75 1.99 -2.35 -19.82
CA ALA A 75 3.23 -3.05 -19.53
C ALA A 75 3.49 -3.03 -18.01
N TRP A 76 3.73 -4.22 -17.43
CA TRP A 76 4.05 -4.39 -16.03
C TRP A 76 5.53 -4.72 -15.85
N THR A 77 6.26 -3.74 -15.34
CA THR A 77 7.67 -3.85 -14.95
C THR A 77 7.76 -4.25 -13.47
N VAL A 78 8.55 -5.28 -13.14
CA VAL A 78 8.88 -5.72 -11.78
C VAL A 78 10.40 -5.85 -11.64
N PRO A 79 11.07 -5.01 -10.82
CA PRO A 79 12.43 -5.26 -10.39
C PRO A 79 12.45 -6.35 -9.30
N HIS A 80 13.42 -7.26 -9.39
CA HIS A 80 13.65 -8.31 -8.40
C HIS A 80 15.15 -8.58 -8.24
N THR A 81 15.61 -8.64 -7.00
CA THR A 81 17.02 -8.91 -6.65
C THR A 81 17.12 -10.26 -5.93
N TYR A 82 17.93 -11.16 -6.47
CA TYR A 82 18.11 -12.52 -5.94
C TYR A 82 19.13 -12.53 -4.79
N SER A 83 18.86 -13.34 -3.77
CA SER A 83 19.72 -13.47 -2.57
C SER A 83 20.94 -14.37 -2.78
N THR A 84 20.94 -15.22 -3.80
CA THR A 84 22.01 -16.16 -4.13
C THR A 84 22.37 -16.10 -5.61
N ASP A 85 23.59 -16.53 -5.95
CA ASP A 85 24.01 -16.72 -7.33
C ASP A 85 23.46 -18.05 -7.88
N GLY A 86 23.06 -18.08 -9.15
CA GLY A 86 22.44 -19.28 -9.72
C GLY A 86 21.73 -19.05 -11.05
N GLN A 87 21.06 -20.08 -11.56
CA GLN A 87 20.11 -19.97 -12.66
C GLN A 87 18.70 -20.03 -12.11
N PHE A 88 17.89 -19.02 -12.42
CA PHE A 88 16.51 -18.89 -11.96
C PHE A 88 15.57 -18.84 -13.15
N THR A 89 14.45 -19.56 -13.05
CA THR A 89 13.44 -19.61 -14.12
C THR A 89 12.28 -18.70 -13.76
N VAL A 90 12.18 -17.57 -14.47
CA VAL A 90 11.05 -16.64 -14.36
C VAL A 90 9.89 -17.16 -15.20
N LYS A 91 8.66 -17.03 -14.69
CA LYS A 91 7.41 -17.43 -15.37
C LYS A 91 6.35 -16.35 -15.24
N ALA A 92 5.65 -16.07 -16.34
CA ALA A 92 4.41 -15.31 -16.36
C ALA A 92 3.26 -16.25 -16.70
N VAL A 93 2.33 -16.43 -15.75
CA VAL A 93 1.23 -17.40 -15.81
C VAL A 93 -0.11 -16.68 -15.67
N GLY A 94 -1.08 -16.97 -16.53
CA GLY A 94 -2.46 -16.47 -16.39
C GLY A 94 -3.10 -16.87 -15.06
N THR A 95 -3.59 -15.91 -14.28
CA THR A 95 -4.22 -16.17 -12.96
C THR A 95 -5.49 -15.35 -12.76
N LEU A 96 -6.46 -15.87 -12.00
CA LEU A 96 -7.66 -15.12 -11.64
C LEU A 96 -7.30 -14.01 -10.65
N VAL A 97 -7.62 -12.75 -10.97
CA VAL A 97 -7.37 -11.59 -10.09
C VAL A 97 -8.68 -10.89 -9.78
N VAL A 98 -9.02 -10.80 -8.49
CA VAL A 98 -10.23 -10.12 -7.99
C VAL A 98 -9.83 -8.85 -7.26
N ARG A 99 -10.36 -7.69 -7.67
CA ARG A 99 -10.13 -6.40 -7.00
C ARG A 99 -11.45 -5.66 -6.79
N GLY A 100 -12.05 -5.86 -5.62
CA GLY A 100 -13.42 -5.41 -5.34
C GLY A 100 -14.43 -6.10 -6.26
N LEU A 101 -15.41 -5.35 -6.77
CA LEU A 101 -16.42 -5.85 -7.73
C LEU A 101 -15.88 -6.15 -9.14
N LYS A 102 -14.58 -5.95 -9.41
CA LYS A 102 -13.96 -6.20 -10.72
C LYS A 102 -13.06 -7.43 -10.67
N THR A 103 -13.57 -8.53 -11.23
CA THR A 103 -12.80 -9.75 -11.53
C THR A 103 -12.13 -9.62 -12.90
N ALA A 104 -10.92 -10.16 -13.03
CA ALA A 104 -10.23 -10.39 -14.29
C ALA A 104 -9.86 -11.87 -14.41
N GLY A 105 -10.20 -12.50 -15.55
CA GLY A 105 -9.76 -13.86 -15.87
C GLY A 105 -8.25 -13.92 -16.10
N GLY A 106 -7.65 -15.11 -16.02
CA GLY A 106 -6.23 -15.28 -16.33
C GLY A 106 -5.92 -14.89 -17.79
N CYS A 107 -4.83 -14.16 -18.00
CA CYS A 107 -4.34 -13.85 -19.34
C CYS A 107 -3.96 -15.14 -20.08
N LYS A 108 -4.02 -15.15 -21.41
CA LYS A 108 -3.53 -16.27 -22.24
C LYS A 108 -2.01 -16.27 -22.37
N LEU A 109 -1.34 -16.30 -21.21
CA LEU A 109 0.11 -16.21 -21.07
C LEU A 109 0.62 -17.44 -20.32
N ASP A 110 1.47 -18.20 -20.99
CA ASP A 110 2.40 -19.17 -20.42
C ASP A 110 3.77 -18.90 -21.04
N ALA A 111 4.51 -17.99 -20.42
CA ALA A 111 5.81 -17.53 -20.89
C ALA A 111 6.85 -17.75 -19.81
N SER A 112 7.98 -18.35 -20.17
CA SER A 112 9.06 -18.65 -19.23
C SER A 112 10.42 -18.40 -19.85
N THR A 113 11.33 -17.86 -19.05
CA THR A 113 12.72 -17.57 -19.46
C THR A 113 13.65 -17.74 -18.26
N THR A 114 14.86 -18.22 -18.52
CA THR A 114 15.86 -18.53 -17.48
C THR A 114 16.94 -17.47 -17.48
N VAL A 115 17.24 -16.92 -16.31
CA VAL A 115 18.30 -15.92 -16.12
C VAL A 115 19.41 -16.50 -15.25
N ALA A 116 20.65 -16.35 -15.70
CA ALA A 116 21.84 -16.60 -14.91
C ALA A 116 22.18 -15.33 -14.13
N VAL A 117 22.34 -15.46 -12.81
CA VAL A 117 22.47 -14.35 -11.87
C VAL A 117 23.76 -14.53 -11.10
N GLN A 118 24.63 -13.53 -11.17
CA GLN A 118 25.95 -13.51 -10.52
C GLN A 118 26.20 -12.13 -9.88
N GLY A 119 26.81 -12.12 -8.70
CA GLY A 119 27.36 -10.92 -8.08
C GLY A 119 28.62 -10.45 -8.81
N ASN A 120 28.66 -9.18 -9.21
CA ASN A 120 29.80 -8.62 -9.93
C ASN A 120 31.10 -8.68 -9.10
N THR A 121 32.04 -9.52 -9.52
CA THR A 121 33.48 -9.22 -9.41
C THR A 121 33.92 -8.59 -10.74
N ALA A 122 34.46 -7.37 -10.67
CA ALA A 122 34.90 -6.66 -11.87
C ALA A 122 36.34 -7.05 -12.26
N SER A 123 36.53 -7.54 -13.49
CA SER A 123 37.82 -7.49 -14.18
C SER A 123 37.62 -7.48 -15.71
N LEU A 124 38.63 -6.99 -16.44
CA LEU A 124 38.56 -6.72 -17.86
C LEU A 124 39.16 -7.84 -18.73
N ALA A 125 38.52 -8.04 -19.88
CA ALA A 125 39.04 -8.49 -21.17
C ALA A 125 40.34 -9.35 -21.23
N ALA A 126 40.19 -10.58 -21.72
CA ALA A 126 41.11 -11.16 -22.70
C ALA A 126 40.34 -12.06 -23.68
N ALA A 127 40.77 -12.08 -24.94
CA ALA A 127 40.24 -12.92 -26.02
C ALA A 127 41.37 -13.82 -26.59
N PRO A 128 41.09 -14.78 -27.50
CA PRO A 128 41.58 -16.15 -27.36
C PRO A 128 42.99 -16.42 -27.90
N SER A 129 43.67 -17.41 -27.33
CA SER A 129 44.90 -17.98 -27.88
C SER A 129 45.04 -19.49 -27.64
N ALA A 130 45.81 -20.12 -28.54
CA ALA A 130 45.92 -21.53 -28.83
C ALA A 130 46.43 -22.45 -27.69
N SER A 131 46.18 -23.75 -27.85
CA SER A 131 46.97 -24.84 -27.24
C SER A 131 48.39 -24.85 -27.83
N PRO A 132 49.40 -25.34 -27.08
CA PRO A 132 49.99 -26.61 -27.54
C PRO A 132 50.40 -27.62 -26.45
N ALA A 133 50.34 -28.89 -26.86
CA ALA A 133 51.13 -30.07 -26.47
C ALA A 133 52.01 -30.10 -25.19
N ALA A 134 51.63 -31.02 -24.30
CA ALA A 134 52.43 -32.13 -23.77
C ALA A 134 53.83 -31.89 -23.12
N ALA A 135 53.88 -32.15 -21.81
CA ALA A 135 54.99 -32.82 -21.12
C ALA A 135 54.40 -33.87 -20.14
N ALA A 136 55.16 -34.89 -19.75
CA ALA A 136 54.62 -36.11 -19.12
C ALA A 136 55.31 -36.53 -17.81
N ALA A 137 54.65 -37.49 -17.13
CA ALA A 137 55.05 -38.27 -15.94
C ALA A 137 54.76 -37.66 -14.54
N PRO A 138 54.60 -38.49 -13.49
CA PRO A 138 54.32 -39.95 -13.46
C PRO A 138 52.93 -40.28 -12.83
N VAL A 139 52.51 -41.54 -12.96
CA VAL A 139 51.23 -42.04 -12.41
C VAL A 139 51.37 -42.54 -10.96
N PRO A 140 50.63 -41.99 -9.98
CA PRO A 140 50.25 -42.72 -8.77
C PRO A 140 49.01 -43.57 -9.04
N ALA A 141 48.98 -44.80 -8.54
CA ALA A 141 47.88 -45.74 -8.79
C ALA A 141 46.65 -45.47 -7.91
N GLY A 142 45.47 -45.93 -8.37
CA GLY A 142 44.39 -46.30 -7.46
C GLY A 142 43.19 -45.36 -7.31
N THR A 143 42.89 -44.48 -8.26
CA THR A 143 41.56 -43.84 -8.30
C THR A 143 40.49 -44.89 -8.66
N GLN A 144 39.86 -45.48 -7.64
CA GLN A 144 38.59 -46.17 -7.83
C GLN A 144 37.57 -45.19 -8.42
N ALA A 145 36.80 -45.64 -9.41
CA ALA A 145 35.63 -44.88 -9.85
C ALA A 145 34.71 -44.63 -8.64
N PRO A 146 34.02 -43.48 -8.55
CA PRO A 146 33.03 -43.28 -7.50
C PRO A 146 32.02 -44.41 -7.58
N ALA A 147 31.94 -45.22 -6.52
CA ALA A 147 31.00 -46.32 -6.45
C ALA A 147 29.58 -45.81 -6.68
N ASN A 148 28.72 -46.65 -7.25
CA ASN A 148 27.30 -46.34 -7.39
C ASN A 148 26.74 -45.79 -6.06
N PRO A 149 25.86 -44.77 -6.10
CA PRO A 149 25.27 -44.24 -4.87
C PRO A 149 24.69 -45.40 -4.05
N PRO A 150 24.88 -45.40 -2.72
CA PRO A 150 24.43 -46.50 -1.87
C PRO A 150 22.93 -46.73 -2.12
N ALA A 151 22.54 -48.00 -2.19
CA ALA A 151 21.15 -48.37 -2.41
C ALA A 151 20.25 -47.64 -1.39
N ALA A 152 19.25 -46.92 -1.89
CA ALA A 152 18.39 -46.09 -1.07
C ALA A 152 17.79 -46.90 0.08
N ASP A 153 17.76 -46.33 1.28
CA ASP A 153 17.22 -47.00 2.46
C ASP A 153 15.67 -46.95 2.44
N GLU A 154 15.10 -47.69 1.48
CA GLU A 154 13.65 -47.84 1.34
C GLU A 154 12.98 -48.46 2.58
N THR A 155 13.76 -49.00 3.52
CA THR A 155 13.23 -49.51 4.80
C THR A 155 12.74 -48.37 5.71
N ARG A 156 13.29 -47.16 5.52
CA ARG A 156 12.89 -45.90 6.18
C ARG A 156 11.88 -45.07 5.39
N ASP A 157 11.39 -45.53 4.24
CA ASP A 157 10.29 -44.88 3.53
C ASP A 157 8.97 -45.01 4.30
N LEU A 158 8.16 -43.95 4.35
CA LEU A 158 6.80 -43.97 4.90
C LEU A 158 5.78 -44.24 3.78
N LEU A 159 5.16 -45.40 3.81
CA LEU A 159 4.02 -45.75 2.97
C LEU A 159 2.78 -44.99 3.48
N VAL A 160 2.13 -44.22 2.62
CA VAL A 160 0.87 -43.53 2.92
C VAL A 160 -0.28 -44.39 2.45
N LEU A 161 -1.02 -44.96 3.40
CA LEU A 161 -2.27 -45.67 3.15
C LEU A 161 -3.47 -44.80 3.53
N TYR A 162 -4.60 -44.96 2.84
CA TYR A 162 -5.85 -44.29 3.17
C TYR A 162 -6.95 -45.29 3.56
N HIS A 163 -7.84 -44.90 4.48
CA HIS A 163 -8.94 -45.76 4.93
C HIS A 163 -10.08 -45.77 3.89
N GLN A 164 -10.30 -46.92 3.24
CA GLN A 164 -11.23 -47.04 2.11
C GLN A 164 -12.69 -46.72 2.47
N ASP A 165 -13.17 -47.12 3.65
CA ASP A 165 -14.55 -46.82 4.09
C ASP A 165 -14.73 -45.45 4.77
N ALA A 166 -13.69 -44.62 4.86
CA ALA A 166 -13.80 -43.36 5.62
C ALA A 166 -14.69 -42.36 4.89
N SER A 167 -15.57 -41.68 5.63
CA SER A 167 -16.64 -40.83 5.09
C SER A 167 -16.07 -39.54 4.47
N GLY A 168 -15.69 -39.64 3.20
CA GLY A 168 -15.00 -38.59 2.45
C GLY A 168 -13.81 -39.07 1.63
N LEU A 169 -13.25 -40.25 1.95
CA LEU A 169 -12.10 -40.86 1.26
C LEU A 169 -12.47 -41.90 0.20
N ARG A 170 -13.77 -42.06 -0.10
CA ARG A 170 -14.22 -42.99 -1.14
C ARG A 170 -13.63 -42.59 -2.50
N MET A 171 -12.69 -43.41 -2.99
CA MET A 171 -12.16 -43.29 -4.34
C MET A 171 -13.14 -43.87 -5.37
N VAL A 172 -13.21 -43.23 -6.52
CA VAL A 172 -13.95 -43.64 -7.73
C VAL A 172 -13.02 -43.60 -8.94
N SER A 173 -13.19 -44.52 -9.87
CA SER A 173 -12.45 -44.49 -11.14
C SER A 173 -13.08 -43.47 -12.09
N ALA A 174 -12.26 -42.55 -12.61
CA ALA A 174 -12.63 -41.71 -13.73
C ALA A 174 -12.53 -42.48 -15.07
N LEU A 175 -13.05 -41.90 -16.15
CA LEU A 175 -13.10 -42.51 -17.48
C LEU A 175 -11.71 -42.78 -18.10
N ASP A 176 -10.66 -42.12 -17.58
CA ASP A 176 -9.25 -42.32 -17.93
C ASP A 176 -8.57 -43.42 -17.09
N GLY A 177 -9.31 -44.13 -16.24
CA GLY A 177 -8.80 -45.14 -15.32
C GLY A 177 -8.16 -44.58 -14.03
N THR A 178 -8.03 -43.26 -13.89
CA THR A 178 -7.44 -42.66 -12.67
C THR A 178 -8.41 -42.75 -11.49
N LYS A 179 -7.91 -43.14 -10.31
CA LYS A 179 -8.69 -43.04 -9.07
C LYS A 179 -8.74 -41.58 -8.60
N ARG A 180 -9.94 -41.07 -8.32
CA ARG A 180 -10.21 -39.71 -7.80
C ARG A 180 -11.17 -39.78 -6.61
N LEU A 181 -11.19 -38.77 -5.76
CA LEU A 181 -12.15 -38.71 -4.65
C LEU A 181 -13.58 -38.43 -5.14
N ALA A 182 -14.56 -39.13 -4.56
CA ALA A 182 -15.98 -38.88 -4.80
C ALA A 182 -16.51 -37.60 -4.14
N SER A 183 -15.79 -37.03 -3.17
CA SER A 183 -16.20 -35.83 -2.41
C SER A 183 -14.97 -35.08 -1.85
N PRO A 184 -14.18 -34.39 -2.70
CA PRO A 184 -12.96 -33.69 -2.27
C PRO A 184 -13.21 -32.61 -1.18
N GLU A 185 -14.44 -32.12 -1.06
CA GLU A 185 -14.89 -31.17 -0.03
C GLU A 185 -14.82 -31.75 1.39
N ALA A 186 -14.77 -33.09 1.54
CA ALA A 186 -14.59 -33.73 2.83
C ALA A 186 -13.22 -33.39 3.44
N LEU A 187 -12.15 -33.49 2.64
CA LEU A 187 -10.78 -33.16 3.08
C LEU A 187 -10.59 -31.68 3.39
N GLN A 188 -11.41 -30.79 2.82
CA GLN A 188 -11.41 -29.36 3.17
C GLN A 188 -11.87 -29.09 4.61
N ARG A 189 -12.58 -30.04 5.24
CA ARG A 189 -13.00 -29.95 6.66
C ARG A 189 -11.88 -30.36 7.64
N GLY A 190 -10.80 -30.94 7.12
CA GLY A 190 -9.70 -31.53 7.88
C GLY A 190 -9.63 -33.04 7.71
N TYR A 191 -8.55 -33.65 8.21
CA TYR A 191 -8.32 -35.08 8.13
C TYR A 191 -7.49 -35.55 9.34
N SER A 192 -7.61 -36.82 9.70
CA SER A 192 -6.82 -37.46 10.74
C SER A 192 -5.68 -38.31 10.17
N TYR A 193 -4.55 -38.36 10.86
CA TYR A 193 -3.42 -39.20 10.48
C TYR A 193 -2.70 -39.80 11.69
N CYS A 194 -2.05 -40.94 11.45
CA CYS A 194 -1.21 -41.62 12.44
C CYS A 194 0.09 -42.10 11.77
N ILE A 195 1.19 -42.12 12.53
CA ILE A 195 2.50 -42.58 12.06
C ILE A 195 2.89 -43.84 12.82
N VAL A 196 3.17 -44.92 12.10
CA VAL A 196 3.65 -46.20 12.64
C VAL A 196 5.09 -46.40 12.19
N MET A 197 6.03 -46.26 13.12
CA MET A 197 7.47 -46.27 12.85
C MET A 197 8.27 -46.75 14.07
N TYR A 198 9.53 -47.11 13.83
CA TYR A 198 10.54 -47.26 14.88
C TYR A 198 11.17 -45.88 15.17
N PRO A 199 11.04 -45.30 16.38
CA PRO A 199 11.53 -43.94 16.65
C PRO A 199 13.02 -43.74 16.37
N GLN A 200 13.84 -44.78 16.58
CA GLN A 200 15.28 -44.75 16.32
C GLN A 200 15.61 -44.52 14.83
N SER A 201 14.79 -45.02 13.90
CA SER A 201 14.99 -44.86 12.45
C SER A 201 14.89 -43.40 11.96
N TYR A 202 14.36 -42.50 12.80
CA TYR A 202 14.15 -41.08 12.46
C TYR A 202 14.68 -40.10 13.51
N ALA A 203 15.44 -40.59 14.51
CA ALA A 203 15.94 -39.77 15.61
C ALA A 203 16.74 -38.53 15.13
N ALA A 204 17.57 -38.69 14.09
CA ALA A 204 18.35 -37.61 13.48
C ALA A 204 17.50 -36.55 12.73
N LEU A 205 16.22 -36.83 12.46
CA LEU A 205 15.30 -35.92 11.76
C LEU A 205 14.33 -35.20 12.71
N ASN A 206 14.37 -35.52 14.00
CA ASN A 206 13.50 -34.92 15.01
C ASN A 206 14.24 -33.80 15.75
N SER A 207 13.87 -32.54 15.51
CA SER A 207 14.51 -31.38 16.17
C SER A 207 13.51 -30.55 16.99
N ALA A 208 14.02 -29.72 17.90
CA ALA A 208 13.19 -28.78 18.66
C ALA A 208 12.53 -27.70 17.78
N SER A 209 13.13 -27.36 16.63
CA SER A 209 12.57 -26.43 15.65
C SER A 209 11.64 -27.08 14.62
N MET A 210 11.72 -28.41 14.45
CA MET A 210 10.80 -29.17 13.61
C MET A 210 10.62 -30.61 14.17
N PRO A 211 9.60 -30.82 15.03
CA PRO A 211 9.23 -32.16 15.48
C PRO A 211 8.87 -33.06 14.31
N PHE A 212 9.17 -34.36 14.42
CA PHE A 212 9.02 -35.31 13.32
C PHE A 212 7.59 -35.38 12.75
N GLN A 213 6.57 -35.21 13.60
CA GLN A 213 5.17 -35.11 13.19
C GLN A 213 4.96 -33.93 12.21
N THR A 214 5.47 -32.74 12.54
CA THR A 214 5.42 -31.54 11.70
C THR A 214 6.22 -31.71 10.40
N LEU A 215 7.37 -32.40 10.47
CA LEU A 215 8.20 -32.72 9.31
C LEU A 215 7.45 -33.62 8.30
N VAL A 216 6.77 -34.66 8.79
CA VAL A 216 5.98 -35.60 7.97
C VAL A 216 4.65 -35.00 7.50
N GLN A 217 4.05 -34.08 8.28
CA GLN A 217 2.80 -33.45 7.86
C GLN A 217 2.96 -32.62 6.59
N ARG A 218 4.09 -31.93 6.37
CA ARG A 218 4.32 -31.11 5.17
C ARG A 218 4.19 -31.87 3.84
N PRO A 219 4.84 -33.03 3.63
CA PRO A 219 4.61 -33.85 2.43
C PRO A 219 3.24 -34.54 2.44
N LEU A 220 2.68 -34.88 3.60
CA LEU A 220 1.31 -35.43 3.69
C LEU A 220 0.26 -34.41 3.21
N ASP A 221 0.29 -33.18 3.70
CA ASP A 221 -0.58 -32.07 3.26
C ASP A 221 -0.49 -31.85 1.74
N ARG A 222 0.70 -32.05 1.13
CA ARG A 222 0.85 -32.02 -0.33
C ARG A 222 0.12 -33.18 -1.00
N ILE A 223 0.34 -34.42 -0.56
CA ILE A 223 -0.33 -35.62 -1.08
C ILE A 223 -1.86 -35.51 -0.96
N VAL A 224 -2.35 -35.04 0.20
CA VAL A 224 -3.77 -34.81 0.46
C VAL A 224 -4.33 -33.66 -0.39
N SER A 225 -3.54 -32.60 -0.64
CA SER A 225 -3.96 -31.52 -1.57
C SER A 225 -4.10 -31.98 -3.02
N THR A 226 -3.26 -32.93 -3.47
CA THR A 226 -3.36 -33.56 -4.79
C THR A 226 -4.63 -34.41 -4.91
N LEU A 227 -5.02 -35.13 -3.85
CA LEU A 227 -6.30 -35.85 -3.78
C LEU A 227 -7.51 -34.90 -3.77
N ALA A 228 -7.45 -33.81 -3.00
CA ALA A 228 -8.54 -32.86 -2.82
C ALA A 228 -8.70 -31.84 -3.96
N GLY A 229 -7.77 -31.80 -4.93
CA GLY A 229 -7.69 -30.76 -5.97
C GLY A 229 -7.59 -29.32 -5.43
N SER A 230 -7.28 -29.17 -4.15
CA SER A 230 -7.48 -27.95 -3.36
C SER A 230 -6.69 -28.02 -2.05
N LYS A 231 -6.56 -26.91 -1.32
CA LYS A 231 -5.87 -26.94 -0.02
C LYS A 231 -6.72 -27.73 1.00
N PRO A 232 -6.18 -28.74 1.69
CA PRO A 232 -6.92 -29.47 2.72
C PRO A 232 -7.19 -28.58 3.94
N GLY A 233 -8.17 -29.01 4.74
CA GLY A 233 -8.42 -28.47 6.07
C GLY A 233 -7.36 -28.92 7.09
N PRO A 234 -7.57 -28.66 8.39
CA PRO A 234 -6.58 -28.96 9.42
C PRO A 234 -6.33 -30.47 9.56
N ALA A 235 -5.06 -30.87 9.40
CA ALA A 235 -4.58 -32.19 9.74
C ALA A 235 -4.59 -32.42 11.27
N ARG A 236 -4.88 -33.64 11.71
CA ARG A 236 -4.88 -34.03 13.13
C ARG A 236 -4.08 -35.31 13.32
N ALA A 237 -2.93 -35.21 13.99
CA ALA A 237 -2.20 -36.39 14.45
C ALA A 237 -3.01 -37.11 15.54
N MET A 238 -2.98 -38.45 15.54
CA MET A 238 -3.57 -39.28 16.59
C MET A 238 -2.73 -40.54 16.84
N ASP A 239 -2.69 -40.96 18.11
CA ASP A 239 -2.12 -42.24 18.51
C ASP A 239 -3.12 -43.36 18.16
N CYS A 240 -2.85 -44.06 17.07
CA CYS A 240 -3.72 -45.13 16.58
C CYS A 240 -3.30 -46.54 17.05
N VAL A 241 -2.09 -46.72 17.59
CA VAL A 241 -1.48 -48.05 17.81
C VAL A 241 -1.55 -48.50 19.27
N GLN A 242 -1.95 -49.75 19.52
CA GLN A 242 -1.69 -50.47 20.76
C GLN A 242 -0.90 -51.76 20.49
N SER A 243 0.14 -52.00 21.28
CA SER A 243 0.78 -53.31 21.38
C SER A 243 0.10 -54.18 22.45
N ARG A 244 0.00 -55.49 22.19
CA ARG A 244 -0.33 -56.53 23.18
C ARG A 244 0.64 -57.70 22.97
N GLY A 245 1.65 -57.80 23.83
CA GLY A 245 2.74 -58.76 23.65
C GLY A 245 3.50 -58.49 22.35
N ASN A 246 3.52 -59.47 21.44
CA ASN A 246 4.18 -59.37 20.14
C ASN A 246 3.24 -58.93 18.99
N GLU A 247 1.98 -58.62 19.28
CA GLU A 247 0.98 -58.23 18.29
C GLU A 247 0.64 -56.73 18.37
N VAL A 248 0.48 -56.10 17.20
CA VAL A 248 0.28 -54.66 17.06
C VAL A 248 -1.05 -54.40 16.35
N PHE A 249 -1.93 -53.63 17.00
CA PHE A 249 -3.30 -53.40 16.55
C PHE A 249 -3.58 -51.90 16.40
N LEU A 250 -4.46 -51.55 15.47
CA LEU A 250 -5.02 -50.20 15.37
C LEU A 250 -6.24 -50.07 16.29
N GLN A 251 -6.11 -49.28 17.36
CA GLN A 251 -7.22 -48.87 18.22
C GLN A 251 -8.12 -47.84 17.55
N GLN A 252 -7.51 -46.85 16.89
CA GLN A 252 -8.20 -45.81 16.14
C GLN A 252 -7.97 -46.00 14.64
N ARG A 253 -8.92 -45.53 13.84
CA ARG A 253 -8.89 -45.62 12.38
C ARG A 253 -8.72 -44.21 11.81
N PRO A 254 -7.48 -43.72 11.67
CA PRO A 254 -7.22 -42.45 10.99
C PRO A 254 -7.62 -42.54 9.51
N ASP A 255 -7.95 -41.38 8.94
CA ASP A 255 -8.18 -41.21 7.50
C ASP A 255 -6.92 -41.65 6.70
N PHE A 256 -5.72 -41.29 7.20
CA PHE A 256 -4.43 -41.69 6.63
C PHE A 256 -3.53 -42.42 7.66
N LEU A 257 -2.99 -43.57 7.26
CA LEU A 257 -2.02 -44.34 8.05
C LEU A 257 -0.66 -44.27 7.37
N LEU A 258 0.36 -43.77 8.06
CA LEU A 258 1.71 -43.60 7.54
C LEU A 258 2.63 -44.65 8.17
N VAL A 259 2.99 -45.67 7.41
CA VAL A 259 3.71 -46.85 7.91
C VAL A 259 5.14 -46.88 7.36
N GLN A 260 6.14 -46.88 8.24
CA GLN A 260 7.52 -47.17 7.86
C GLN A 260 7.57 -48.55 7.18
N ARG A 261 8.20 -48.65 6.00
CA ARG A 261 8.21 -49.90 5.22
C ARG A 261 8.73 -51.10 6.03
N GLN A 262 9.72 -50.90 6.89
CA GLN A 262 10.24 -51.93 7.81
C GLN A 262 9.21 -52.40 8.87
N ALA A 263 8.24 -51.57 9.25
CA ALA A 263 7.19 -51.90 10.22
C ALA A 263 5.96 -52.59 9.59
N LEU A 264 5.80 -52.50 8.25
CA LEU A 264 4.67 -53.11 7.54
C LEU A 264 4.53 -54.64 7.79
N PRO A 265 5.61 -55.46 7.80
CA PRO A 265 5.51 -56.89 8.10
C PRO A 265 5.07 -57.21 9.54
N VAL A 266 5.14 -56.25 10.47
CA VAL A 266 4.64 -56.43 11.85
C VAL A 266 3.14 -56.17 11.91
N LEU A 267 2.66 -55.09 11.26
CA LEU A 267 1.22 -54.84 11.13
C LEU A 267 0.51 -55.95 10.33
N ALA A 268 1.14 -56.44 9.28
CA ALA A 268 0.59 -57.49 8.40
C ALA A 268 0.43 -58.87 9.07
N ARG A 269 1.00 -59.10 10.26
CA ARG A 269 0.79 -60.36 11.02
C ARG A 269 -0.67 -60.58 11.39
N ASN A 270 -1.43 -59.50 11.56
CA ASN A 270 -2.88 -59.55 11.69
C ASN A 270 -3.51 -58.89 10.43
N PRO A 271 -4.03 -59.67 9.47
CA PRO A 271 -4.56 -59.10 8.22
C PRO A 271 -5.72 -58.11 8.45
N LYS A 272 -6.51 -58.30 9.52
CA LYS A 272 -7.62 -57.40 9.90
C LYS A 272 -7.16 -55.98 10.27
N THR A 273 -5.88 -55.79 10.54
CA THR A 273 -5.29 -54.48 10.83
C THR A 273 -5.19 -53.60 9.58
N LEU A 274 -4.94 -54.19 8.41
CA LEU A 274 -4.73 -53.46 7.14
C LEU A 274 -5.82 -53.69 6.10
N GLU A 275 -6.77 -54.60 6.34
CA GLU A 275 -7.90 -54.97 5.46
C GLU A 275 -8.70 -53.79 4.88
N ARG A 276 -8.72 -52.63 5.55
CA ARG A 276 -9.45 -51.40 5.14
C ARG A 276 -8.55 -50.29 4.61
N TYR A 277 -7.25 -50.53 4.47
CA TYR A 277 -6.24 -49.54 4.12
C TYR A 277 -5.59 -49.85 2.78
N GLU A 278 -5.71 -48.93 1.81
CA GLU A 278 -5.05 -49.06 0.51
C GLU A 278 -3.83 -48.14 0.43
N SER A 279 -2.70 -48.66 -0.05
CA SER A 279 -1.50 -47.85 -0.31
C SER A 279 -1.72 -46.91 -1.49
N PHE A 280 -1.39 -45.63 -1.33
CA PHE A 280 -1.59 -44.60 -2.36
C PHE A 280 -0.28 -43.91 -2.80
N GLN A 281 0.58 -43.56 -1.85
CA GLN A 281 1.82 -42.82 -2.10
C GLN A 281 2.94 -43.25 -1.14
N THR A 282 4.17 -42.90 -1.46
CA THR A 282 5.33 -43.09 -0.57
C THR A 282 5.99 -41.75 -0.28
N ILE A 283 6.08 -41.38 1.00
CA ILE A 283 6.92 -40.26 1.44
C ILE A 283 8.32 -40.82 1.66
N LYS A 284 9.19 -40.59 0.68
CA LYS A 284 10.57 -41.08 0.71
C LYS A 284 11.40 -40.44 1.81
N VAL A 285 12.31 -41.21 2.41
CA VAL A 285 13.16 -40.71 3.52
C VAL A 285 14.06 -39.54 3.10
N GLU A 286 14.61 -39.54 1.88
CA GLU A 286 15.45 -38.43 1.39
C GLU A 286 14.62 -37.16 1.12
N THR A 287 13.28 -37.25 1.10
CA THR A 287 12.40 -36.08 1.06
C THR A 287 12.27 -35.44 2.44
N LEU A 288 12.24 -36.23 3.51
CA LEU A 288 12.27 -35.72 4.88
C LEU A 288 13.64 -35.10 5.19
N GLU A 289 14.72 -35.80 4.83
CA GLU A 289 16.11 -35.32 5.00
C GLU A 289 16.36 -34.01 4.23
N ARG A 290 15.87 -33.87 2.98
CA ARG A 290 15.95 -32.59 2.25
C ARG A 290 15.15 -31.46 2.90
N ILE A 291 14.01 -31.74 3.55
CA ILE A 291 13.26 -30.71 4.28
C ILE A 291 14.02 -30.24 5.52
N VAL A 292 14.63 -31.17 6.28
CA VAL A 292 15.46 -30.86 7.46
C VAL A 292 16.72 -30.09 7.05
N ALA A 293 17.47 -30.58 6.05
CA ALA A 293 18.68 -29.91 5.56
C ALA A 293 18.40 -28.50 5.03
N ALA A 294 17.29 -28.31 4.31
CA ALA A 294 16.87 -26.99 3.85
C ALA A 294 16.43 -26.07 5.00
N ASP A 295 15.95 -26.61 6.13
CA ASP A 295 15.62 -25.82 7.33
C ASP A 295 16.87 -25.43 8.11
N GLN A 296 17.80 -26.37 8.30
CA GLN A 296 19.12 -26.12 8.88
C GLN A 296 19.90 -25.07 8.06
N ALA A 297 19.88 -25.17 6.73
CA ALA A 297 20.49 -24.17 5.84
C ALA A 297 19.85 -22.77 6.00
N ARG A 298 18.52 -22.67 6.13
CA ARG A 298 17.83 -21.40 6.42
C ARG A 298 18.20 -20.85 7.80
N GLN A 299 18.26 -21.69 8.83
CA GLN A 299 18.63 -21.28 10.19
C GLN A 299 20.10 -20.80 10.25
N GLN A 300 21.00 -21.51 9.59
CA GLN A 300 22.41 -21.14 9.43
C GLN A 300 22.56 -19.80 8.69
N GLN A 301 21.94 -19.66 7.52
CA GLN A 301 21.96 -18.41 6.74
C GLN A 301 21.38 -17.23 7.54
N ALA A 302 20.31 -17.43 8.31
CA ALA A 302 19.75 -16.39 9.17
C ALA A 302 20.74 -15.96 10.27
N ALA A 303 21.44 -16.92 10.90
CA ALA A 303 22.45 -16.64 11.92
C ALA A 303 23.75 -16.02 11.35
N ASP A 304 24.12 -16.37 10.12
CA ASP A 304 25.24 -15.77 9.39
C ASP A 304 24.92 -14.32 9.00
N ASN A 305 23.71 -14.06 8.49
CA ASN A 305 23.21 -12.70 8.23
C ASN A 305 23.12 -11.85 9.51
N GLU A 306 22.68 -12.42 10.64
CA GLU A 306 22.66 -11.72 11.93
C GLU A 306 24.08 -11.33 12.38
N ARG A 307 25.05 -12.24 12.25
CA ARG A 307 26.47 -11.96 12.56
C ARG A 307 27.06 -10.92 11.61
N GLN A 308 26.73 -10.95 10.32
CA GLN A 308 27.18 -9.94 9.35
C GLN A 308 26.65 -8.54 9.71
N ARG A 309 25.35 -8.41 10.04
CA ARG A 309 24.77 -7.13 10.47
C ARG A 309 25.36 -6.62 11.79
N ALA A 310 25.65 -7.51 12.74
CA ALA A 310 26.30 -7.12 13.98
C ALA A 310 27.73 -6.58 13.76
N GLY A 311 28.50 -7.19 12.84
CA GLY A 311 29.81 -6.69 12.43
C GLY A 311 29.73 -5.33 11.74
N GLN A 312 28.86 -5.20 10.73
CA GLN A 312 28.59 -3.95 10.01
C GLN A 312 28.16 -2.83 10.99
N LEU A 313 27.35 -3.15 12.00
CA LEU A 313 26.93 -2.18 13.00
C LEU A 313 28.11 -1.69 13.85
N GLU A 314 28.95 -2.58 14.38
CA GLU A 314 30.07 -2.19 15.24
C GLU A 314 31.12 -1.35 14.48
N GLU A 315 31.33 -1.64 13.20
CA GLU A 315 32.17 -0.84 12.28
C GLU A 315 31.58 0.58 12.09
N LEU A 316 30.35 0.68 11.58
CA LEU A 316 29.68 1.96 11.33
C LEU A 316 29.52 2.79 12.61
N ALA A 317 29.25 2.13 13.74
CA ALA A 317 29.10 2.76 15.05
C ALA A 317 30.43 3.26 15.62
N THR A 318 31.55 2.63 15.25
CA THR A 318 32.91 3.07 15.59
C THR A 318 33.34 4.26 14.73
N ALA A 319 32.93 4.30 13.47
CA ALA A 319 33.13 5.44 12.57
C ALA A 319 32.20 6.64 12.84
N ASP A 320 31.25 6.55 13.80
CA ASP A 320 30.18 7.54 14.02
C ASP A 320 29.37 7.84 12.73
N SER A 321 29.19 6.82 11.89
CA SER A 321 28.62 6.98 10.56
C SER A 321 27.15 7.41 10.63
N ARG A 322 26.85 8.52 9.94
CA ARG A 322 25.48 8.99 9.67
C ARG A 322 25.00 8.66 8.26
N GLU A 323 25.64 7.71 7.60
CA GLU A 323 25.30 7.27 6.23
C GLU A 323 24.37 6.06 6.23
N HIS A 324 24.09 5.47 7.40
CA HIS A 324 23.20 4.32 7.57
C HIS A 324 22.24 4.54 8.75
N VAL A 325 21.05 3.96 8.68
CA VAL A 325 20.09 3.85 9.80
C VAL A 325 19.72 2.38 9.98
N GLY A 326 19.57 1.95 11.22
CA GLY A 326 19.11 0.61 11.57
C GLY A 326 18.03 0.65 12.64
N SER A 327 17.63 -0.52 13.15
CA SER A 327 16.74 -0.58 14.31
C SER A 327 16.96 -1.81 15.19
N LEU A 328 16.54 -1.68 16.44
CA LEU A 328 16.49 -2.77 17.42
C LEU A 328 15.03 -3.10 17.72
N SER A 329 14.65 -4.35 17.53
CA SER A 329 13.39 -4.88 18.06
C SER A 329 13.57 -5.21 19.53
N LEU A 330 13.11 -4.33 20.42
CA LEU A 330 13.37 -4.39 21.86
C LEU A 330 12.40 -5.32 22.61
N ARG A 331 11.20 -5.51 22.05
CA ARG A 331 10.20 -6.47 22.55
C ARG A 331 9.21 -6.83 21.45
N LEU A 332 8.60 -8.00 21.55
CA LEU A 332 7.45 -8.34 20.72
C LEU A 332 6.24 -7.47 21.14
N PRO A 333 5.46 -6.90 20.19
CA PRO A 333 4.24 -6.15 20.48
C PRO A 333 3.09 -7.08 20.85
N GLY A 334 2.20 -6.61 21.72
CA GLY A 334 0.91 -7.23 21.99
C GLY A 334 -0.23 -6.52 21.25
N ASN A 335 -1.41 -6.51 21.88
CA ASN A 335 -2.62 -5.88 21.34
C ASN A 335 -2.51 -4.34 21.20
N GLU A 336 -1.51 -3.72 21.83
CA GLU A 336 -1.25 -2.27 21.79
C GLU A 336 -0.61 -1.77 20.49
N GLY A 337 -0.31 -2.68 19.55
CA GLY A 337 0.20 -2.37 18.22
C GLY A 337 1.71 -2.16 18.13
N LEU A 338 2.21 -2.05 16.91
CA LEU A 338 3.63 -1.83 16.63
C LEU A 338 4.02 -0.37 16.90
N ARG A 339 4.78 -0.14 17.98
CA ARG A 339 5.26 1.19 18.41
C ARG A 339 6.74 1.38 18.09
N TYR A 340 7.03 2.28 17.16
CA TYR A 340 8.40 2.73 16.90
C TYR A 340 8.79 3.89 17.83
N CYS A 341 10.06 3.97 18.22
CA CYS A 341 10.65 5.14 18.86
C CYS A 341 12.02 5.51 18.27
N THR A 342 12.54 6.69 18.60
CA THR A 342 13.78 7.26 18.04
C THR A 342 14.32 8.39 18.95
N LEU A 343 15.49 8.96 18.66
CA LEU A 343 15.89 10.26 19.20
C LEU A 343 15.24 11.45 18.47
N SER A 344 15.27 12.61 19.11
CA SER A 344 14.77 13.87 18.55
C SER A 344 15.84 14.57 17.70
N TYR A 345 15.52 14.82 16.43
CA TYR A 345 16.38 15.53 15.47
C TYR A 345 15.79 16.90 15.13
N LYS A 346 16.64 17.86 14.74
CA LYS A 346 16.26 19.24 14.41
C LYS A 346 16.55 19.62 12.95
N ASP A 347 16.98 18.64 12.16
CA ASP A 347 17.72 18.80 10.92
C ASP A 347 17.42 17.65 9.94
N ALA A 348 18.00 17.72 8.74
CA ALA A 348 17.85 16.74 7.67
C ALA A 348 18.19 15.29 8.07
N THR A 349 18.97 15.09 9.13
CA THR A 349 19.24 13.78 9.73
C THR A 349 17.96 13.03 10.13
N GLY A 350 16.91 13.73 10.60
CA GLY A 350 15.63 13.11 10.97
C GLY A 350 14.84 12.50 9.78
N ALA A 351 15.04 13.01 8.56
CA ALA A 351 14.33 12.52 7.38
C ALA A 351 14.66 11.06 7.06
N ALA A 352 15.93 10.66 7.22
CA ALA A 352 16.36 9.28 7.00
C ALA A 352 15.75 8.30 8.01
N VAL A 353 15.61 8.73 9.27
CA VAL A 353 15.06 7.92 10.36
C VAL A 353 13.55 7.76 10.23
N LEU A 354 12.83 8.82 9.83
CA LEU A 354 11.44 8.73 9.40
C LEU A 354 11.28 7.79 8.18
N GLY A 355 12.17 7.92 7.18
CA GLY A 355 12.18 7.08 5.98
C GLY A 355 12.43 5.60 6.25
N TYR A 356 13.27 5.27 7.23
CA TYR A 356 13.45 3.89 7.71
C TYR A 356 12.15 3.35 8.32
N ALA A 357 11.54 4.09 9.24
CA ALA A 357 10.28 3.66 9.87
C ALA A 357 9.15 3.53 8.84
N PHE A 358 9.15 4.32 7.75
CA PHE A 358 8.20 4.17 6.64
C PHE A 358 8.36 2.86 5.83
N LYS A 359 9.48 2.12 5.95
CA LYS A 359 9.60 0.75 5.41
C LYS A 359 8.83 -0.30 6.24
N GLY A 360 8.32 0.07 7.43
CA GLY A 360 7.41 -0.77 8.21
C GLY A 360 7.99 -2.14 8.58
N ALA A 361 7.27 -3.21 8.22
CA ALA A 361 7.68 -4.59 8.51
C ALA A 361 8.84 -5.09 7.62
N ASP A 362 9.12 -4.45 6.48
CA ASP A 362 10.05 -4.97 5.48
C ASP A 362 11.52 -4.89 5.94
N VAL A 363 11.81 -4.01 6.90
CA VAL A 363 13.12 -3.89 7.58
C VAL A 363 13.26 -4.73 8.84
N LEU A 364 12.19 -5.33 9.36
CA LEU A 364 12.21 -6.08 10.62
C LEU A 364 12.67 -7.52 10.45
N SER A 365 13.15 -8.13 11.54
CA SER A 365 13.59 -9.54 11.55
C SER A 365 12.49 -10.52 11.10
N ASN A 366 12.90 -11.71 10.66
CA ASN A 366 11.95 -12.76 10.24
C ASN A 366 11.12 -13.31 11.41
N SER A 367 11.68 -13.40 12.62
CA SER A 367 10.98 -13.77 13.85
C SER A 367 9.92 -12.73 14.23
N PHE A 368 10.27 -11.45 14.20
CA PHE A 368 9.35 -10.35 14.50
C PHE A 368 8.23 -10.25 13.47
N ARG A 369 8.54 -10.40 12.17
CA ARG A 369 7.53 -10.50 11.09
C ARG A 369 6.59 -11.68 11.27
N ALA A 370 7.09 -12.84 11.71
CA ALA A 370 6.26 -14.01 11.97
C ALA A 370 5.28 -13.75 13.12
N HIS A 371 5.76 -13.19 14.24
CA HIS A 371 4.93 -12.81 15.39
C HIS A 371 3.84 -11.79 15.01
N LEU A 372 4.19 -10.73 14.28
CA LEU A 372 3.21 -9.73 13.80
C LEU A 372 2.09 -10.39 12.98
N LYS A 373 2.45 -11.35 12.10
CA LYS A 373 1.51 -12.08 11.25
C LYS A 373 0.63 -13.06 12.04
N GLU A 374 1.21 -13.74 13.04
CA GLU A 374 0.50 -14.68 13.92
C GLU A 374 -0.53 -13.96 14.79
N GLN A 375 -0.11 -12.89 15.47
CA GLN A 375 -0.97 -12.06 16.33
C GLN A 375 -1.88 -11.10 15.53
N ARG A 376 -1.78 -11.10 14.19
CA ARG A 376 -2.52 -10.20 13.27
C ARG A 376 -2.33 -8.70 13.56
N ILE A 377 -1.17 -8.33 14.11
CA ILE A 377 -0.82 -6.95 14.46
C ILE A 377 -0.51 -6.18 13.17
N SER A 378 -1.17 -5.03 13.00
CA SER A 378 -0.89 -4.15 11.86
C SER A 378 0.50 -3.51 11.97
N ALA A 379 1.29 -3.66 10.91
CA ALA A 379 2.55 -2.94 10.71
C ALA A 379 2.39 -1.72 9.78
N THR A 380 1.15 -1.25 9.52
CA THR A 380 0.90 -0.08 8.68
C THR A 380 1.32 1.20 9.40
N VAL A 381 2.40 1.81 8.92
CA VAL A 381 2.99 3.00 9.55
C VAL A 381 2.31 4.27 9.06
N GLY A 382 1.77 5.07 9.98
CA GLY A 382 1.08 6.34 9.69
C GLY A 382 2.01 7.47 9.22
N SER A 383 1.45 8.67 9.01
CA SER A 383 2.22 9.88 8.67
C SER A 383 3.13 10.35 9.83
N ARG A 384 2.74 10.04 11.07
CA ARG A 384 3.61 10.10 12.25
C ARG A 384 4.03 8.65 12.57
N PRO A 385 5.27 8.22 12.26
CA PRO A 385 5.67 6.83 12.39
C PRO A 385 6.08 6.47 13.83
N PHE A 386 6.62 7.45 14.56
CA PHE A 386 7.12 7.28 15.92
C PHE A 386 6.04 7.60 16.96
N HIS A 387 5.92 6.72 17.96
CA HIS A 387 5.09 6.92 19.14
C HIS A 387 5.72 7.94 20.09
N LYS A 388 7.05 7.90 20.24
CA LYS A 388 7.84 8.78 21.12
C LYS A 388 9.22 9.06 20.51
N ALA A 389 9.70 10.29 20.66
CA ALA A 389 11.06 10.69 20.33
C ALA A 389 11.72 11.27 21.59
N TYR A 390 12.93 10.82 21.92
CA TYR A 390 13.64 11.16 23.17
C TYR A 390 14.72 12.22 22.94
N GLY A 391 15.01 13.03 23.96
CA GLY A 391 16.10 14.01 23.93
C GLY A 391 17.50 13.39 23.98
N SER A 392 17.65 12.18 24.55
CA SER A 392 18.92 11.46 24.61
C SER A 392 18.74 9.93 24.68
N VAL A 393 19.83 9.19 24.42
CA VAL A 393 19.87 7.72 24.60
C VAL A 393 19.66 7.32 26.06
N GLU A 394 20.04 8.19 27.01
CA GLU A 394 19.83 7.97 28.44
C GLU A 394 18.35 8.11 28.83
N GLU A 395 17.65 9.14 28.31
CA GLU A 395 16.20 9.30 28.51
C GLU A 395 15.42 8.10 27.93
N LEU A 396 15.79 7.67 26.72
CA LEU A 396 15.29 6.44 26.10
C LEU A 396 15.50 5.23 27.02
N TYR A 397 16.73 4.99 27.48
CA TYR A 397 17.05 3.79 28.25
C TYR A 397 16.35 3.78 29.63
N LEU A 398 16.23 4.94 30.28
CA LEU A 398 15.46 5.09 31.51
C LEU A 398 13.95 4.88 31.32
N ASP A 399 13.39 5.22 30.15
CA ASP A 399 11.99 4.93 29.84
C ASP A 399 11.78 3.46 29.48
N LEU A 400 12.71 2.83 28.74
CA LEU A 400 12.67 1.38 28.45
C LEU A 400 12.69 0.50 29.70
N GLN A 401 13.37 0.94 30.77
CA GLN A 401 13.38 0.24 32.06
C GLN A 401 12.08 0.39 32.86
N LYS A 402 11.33 1.48 32.66
CA LYS A 402 10.12 1.81 33.44
C LYS A 402 8.82 1.44 32.73
N ASN A 403 8.78 1.73 31.43
CA ASN A 403 7.61 1.73 30.55
C ASN A 403 7.97 1.00 29.23
N PRO A 404 8.41 -0.27 29.24
CA PRO A 404 8.87 -0.98 28.05
C PRO A 404 7.81 -1.03 26.93
N GLU A 405 6.52 -0.93 27.27
CA GLU A 405 5.42 -0.83 26.33
C GLU A 405 5.46 0.41 25.42
N ASN A 406 6.20 1.48 25.77
CA ASN A 406 6.34 2.69 24.96
C ASN A 406 7.12 2.47 23.65
N CYS A 407 8.03 1.48 23.58
CA CYS A 407 8.80 1.22 22.38
C CYS A 407 8.99 -0.28 22.12
N ALA A 408 8.46 -0.76 20.99
CA ALA A 408 8.71 -2.10 20.50
C ALA A 408 9.92 -2.15 19.54
N VAL A 409 10.11 -1.10 18.73
CA VAL A 409 11.24 -0.98 17.79
C VAL A 409 11.89 0.40 17.92
N TYR A 410 13.16 0.45 18.29
CA TYR A 410 13.96 1.69 18.33
C TYR A 410 14.73 1.87 17.03
N VAL A 411 14.57 3.01 16.35
CA VAL A 411 15.18 3.34 15.05
C VAL A 411 16.14 4.52 15.22
N ASP A 412 17.40 4.33 14.85
CA ASP A 412 18.45 5.35 15.02
C ASP A 412 19.72 5.03 14.21
N PHE A 413 20.76 5.85 14.37
CA PHE A 413 22.06 5.67 13.74
C PHE A 413 22.93 4.64 14.48
N PRO A 414 23.87 3.96 13.79
CA PRO A 414 24.66 2.86 14.33
C PRO A 414 25.27 3.08 15.73
N LYS A 415 25.82 4.27 16.01
CA LYS A 415 26.42 4.60 17.31
C LYS A 415 25.41 4.54 18.46
N GLN A 416 24.21 5.05 18.25
CA GLN A 416 23.12 5.10 19.22
C GLN A 416 22.50 3.72 19.43
N LEU A 417 22.34 2.93 18.35
CA LEU A 417 21.92 1.52 18.46
C LEU A 417 22.94 0.73 19.29
N ARG A 418 24.25 0.88 19.00
CA ARG A 418 25.34 0.26 19.76
C ARG A 418 25.34 0.64 21.24
N MET A 419 25.05 1.90 21.58
CA MET A 419 24.92 2.35 22.97
C MET A 419 23.77 1.62 23.70
N VAL A 420 22.61 1.49 23.07
CA VAL A 420 21.45 0.78 23.65
C VAL A 420 21.74 -0.73 23.78
N MET A 421 22.36 -1.35 22.78
CA MET A 421 22.77 -2.76 22.83
C MET A 421 23.67 -3.03 24.03
N LYS A 422 24.78 -2.30 24.15
CA LYS A 422 25.76 -2.49 25.24
C LYS A 422 25.18 -2.21 26.62
N ALA A 423 24.17 -1.34 26.74
CA ALA A 423 23.43 -1.14 27.98
C ALA A 423 22.51 -2.34 28.32
N ILE A 424 21.78 -2.88 27.35
CA ILE A 424 20.92 -4.07 27.54
C ILE A 424 21.76 -5.32 27.85
N GLU A 425 22.87 -5.53 27.15
CA GLU A 425 23.80 -6.64 27.38
C GLU A 425 24.35 -6.63 28.82
N ARG A 426 24.81 -5.45 29.28
CA ARG A 426 25.34 -5.22 30.63
C ARG A 426 24.31 -5.50 31.73
N ASP A 427 23.09 -5.00 31.58
CA ASP A 427 22.10 -5.02 32.66
C ASP A 427 21.15 -6.23 32.61
N GLN A 428 21.02 -6.88 31.44
CA GLN A 428 19.89 -7.79 31.15
C GLN A 428 20.31 -9.10 30.47
N GLY A 429 21.59 -9.28 30.13
CA GLY A 429 22.17 -10.57 29.74
C GLY A 429 21.81 -11.07 28.34
N LYS A 430 21.72 -12.40 28.18
CA LYS A 430 21.96 -13.09 26.90
C LYS A 430 20.95 -12.93 25.76
N ARG A 431 19.80 -12.26 25.94
CA ARG A 431 19.00 -11.65 24.84
C ARG A 431 17.79 -10.88 25.39
N ARG A 432 17.66 -9.60 25.01
CA ARG A 432 16.43 -8.78 25.09
C ARG A 432 16.30 -7.76 23.95
N TYR A 433 16.87 -8.07 22.79
CA TYR A 433 16.58 -7.39 21.53
C TYR A 433 16.92 -8.29 20.33
N GLU A 434 16.48 -7.89 19.14
CA GLU A 434 16.95 -8.41 17.85
C GLU A 434 17.44 -7.24 16.97
N LEU A 435 18.52 -7.45 16.21
CA LEU A 435 19.05 -6.47 15.25
C LEU A 435 18.40 -6.64 13.88
N ASN A 436 17.67 -5.61 13.46
CA ASN A 436 16.96 -5.53 12.19
C ASN A 436 17.90 -5.12 11.04
N GLU A 437 17.36 -4.88 9.83
CA GLU A 437 18.18 -4.46 8.68
C GLU A 437 18.84 -3.09 8.89
N ILE A 438 20.03 -2.90 8.32
CA ILE A 438 20.79 -1.64 8.35
C ILE A 438 20.83 -1.09 6.92
N LEU A 439 20.27 0.09 6.68
CA LEU A 439 20.01 0.63 5.35
C LEU A 439 20.73 1.97 5.09
N PRO A 440 21.21 2.22 3.87
CA PRO A 440 21.89 3.45 3.51
C PRO A 440 20.92 4.64 3.44
N VAL A 441 21.37 5.80 3.93
CA VAL A 441 20.56 7.01 4.17
C VAL A 441 19.96 7.63 2.91
N ALA A 442 20.60 7.48 1.74
CA ALA A 442 20.09 8.03 0.48
C ALA A 442 18.68 7.52 0.16
N GLY A 443 18.51 6.21 -0.02
CA GLY A 443 17.21 5.59 -0.33
C GLY A 443 16.17 5.65 0.81
N LEU A 444 16.58 6.07 2.00
CA LEU A 444 15.68 6.38 3.11
C LEU A 444 15.15 7.82 3.03
N ARG A 445 16.02 8.78 2.72
CA ARG A 445 15.66 10.19 2.49
C ARG A 445 14.70 10.33 1.31
N ASP A 446 14.93 9.60 0.22
CA ASP A 446 14.00 9.58 -0.93
C ASP A 446 12.63 8.99 -0.54
N ALA A 447 12.60 7.89 0.21
CA ALA A 447 11.37 7.28 0.70
C ALA A 447 10.57 8.21 1.65
N TRP A 448 11.26 9.05 2.43
CA TRP A 448 10.62 10.12 3.20
C TRP A 448 10.12 11.25 2.28
N ALA A 449 10.95 11.75 1.36
CA ALA A 449 10.62 12.88 0.48
C ALA A 449 9.42 12.59 -0.42
N GLN A 450 9.35 11.38 -0.97
CA GLN A 450 8.21 10.87 -1.74
C GLN A 450 6.92 10.85 -0.92
N ARG A 451 7.01 10.48 0.37
CA ARG A 451 5.85 10.49 1.28
C ARG A 451 5.44 11.90 1.72
N SER A 452 6.37 12.84 1.70
CA SER A 452 6.15 14.28 1.92
C SER A 452 5.64 15.02 0.67
N GLY A 453 5.56 14.36 -0.49
CA GLY A 453 5.03 14.94 -1.74
C GLY A 453 6.06 15.51 -2.72
N HIS A 454 7.35 15.25 -2.49
CA HIS A 454 8.44 15.59 -3.41
C HIS A 454 8.79 14.38 -4.31
N ALA A 455 9.57 14.57 -5.39
CA ALA A 455 9.97 13.45 -6.25
C ALA A 455 11.05 12.56 -5.62
N ASP A 456 12.00 13.22 -4.94
CA ASP A 456 13.22 12.68 -4.37
C ASP A 456 13.72 13.64 -3.27
N TRP A 457 14.82 13.28 -2.59
CA TRP A 457 15.42 14.09 -1.54
C TRP A 457 15.90 15.47 -2.02
N ALA A 458 16.51 15.55 -3.22
CA ALA A 458 17.04 16.80 -3.75
C ALA A 458 15.93 17.81 -4.09
N ALA A 459 14.79 17.33 -4.59
CA ALA A 459 13.57 18.12 -4.78
C ALA A 459 12.97 18.62 -3.45
N SER A 460 13.19 17.91 -2.34
CA SER A 460 12.79 18.37 -1.00
C SER A 460 13.77 19.40 -0.43
N GLU A 461 15.09 19.21 -0.58
CA GLU A 461 16.08 20.23 -0.17
C GLU A 461 15.91 21.52 -0.97
N PHE A 462 15.68 21.42 -2.28
CA PHE A 462 15.36 22.57 -3.11
C PHE A 462 14.07 23.25 -2.63
N ALA A 463 12.98 22.51 -2.38
CA ALA A 463 11.73 23.06 -1.85
C ALA A 463 11.92 23.84 -0.54
N SER A 464 12.64 23.27 0.43
CA SER A 464 12.95 23.93 1.70
C SER A 464 13.83 25.18 1.51
N SER A 465 14.70 25.20 0.50
CA SER A 465 15.58 26.36 0.22
C SER A 465 14.88 27.58 -0.40
N ILE A 466 13.60 27.44 -0.83
CA ILE A 466 12.80 28.51 -1.44
C ILE A 466 11.40 28.68 -0.82
N ASP A 467 11.13 28.02 0.31
CA ASP A 467 9.81 27.97 0.98
C ASP A 467 8.65 27.58 0.03
N ALA A 468 8.80 26.42 -0.63
CA ALA A 468 7.86 25.91 -1.63
C ALA A 468 7.27 24.54 -1.27
N SER A 469 6.06 24.27 -1.78
CA SER A 469 5.47 22.92 -1.78
C SER A 469 6.08 22.01 -2.85
N GLY A 470 5.88 20.70 -2.70
CA GLY A 470 6.28 19.71 -3.72
C GLY A 470 5.67 19.98 -5.10
N ASP A 471 4.41 20.40 -5.16
CA ASP A 471 3.74 20.78 -6.43
C ASP A 471 4.36 22.04 -7.06
N GLN A 472 4.77 23.02 -6.24
CA GLN A 472 5.46 24.22 -6.75
C GLN A 472 6.84 23.87 -7.31
N VAL A 473 7.62 23.02 -6.63
CA VAL A 473 8.92 22.54 -7.17
C VAL A 473 8.74 21.71 -8.43
N LYS A 474 7.70 20.86 -8.49
CA LYS A 474 7.35 20.09 -9.69
C LYS A 474 6.98 20.99 -10.88
N ALA A 475 6.24 22.08 -10.63
CA ALA A 475 5.93 23.07 -11.65
C ALA A 475 7.17 23.88 -12.09
N LEU A 476 8.06 24.26 -11.15
CA LEU A 476 9.32 24.94 -11.44
C LEU A 476 10.24 24.04 -12.30
N ALA A 477 10.33 22.75 -11.99
CA ALA A 477 11.11 21.78 -12.76
C ALA A 477 10.57 21.63 -14.20
N GLY A 478 9.25 21.63 -14.38
CA GLY A 478 8.60 21.67 -15.70
C GLY A 478 8.89 22.94 -16.51
N LEU A 479 9.33 24.01 -15.85
CA LEU A 479 9.77 25.28 -16.43
C LEU A 479 11.30 25.43 -16.47
N GLY A 480 12.05 24.35 -16.23
CA GLY A 480 13.52 24.32 -16.30
C GLY A 480 14.25 24.79 -15.04
N VAL A 481 13.54 24.99 -13.92
CA VAL A 481 14.09 25.46 -12.64
C VAL A 481 14.04 24.33 -11.61
N SER A 482 15.15 23.62 -11.43
CA SER A 482 15.28 22.47 -10.52
C SER A 482 16.33 22.67 -9.42
N SER A 483 16.83 23.89 -9.25
CA SER A 483 17.86 24.23 -8.27
C SER A 483 17.76 25.67 -7.77
N LYS A 484 18.30 25.93 -6.58
CA LYS A 484 18.33 27.26 -5.96
C LYS A 484 19.00 28.33 -6.84
N SER A 485 20.06 27.97 -7.56
CA SER A 485 20.78 28.88 -8.48
C SER A 485 19.89 29.32 -9.66
N GLN A 486 19.20 28.37 -10.32
CA GLN A 486 18.26 28.68 -11.40
C GLN A 486 17.06 29.49 -10.88
N PHE A 487 16.60 29.22 -9.65
CA PHE A 487 15.52 29.97 -9.02
C PHE A 487 15.95 31.42 -8.74
N ASP A 488 17.13 31.65 -8.18
CA ASP A 488 17.66 32.99 -7.91
C ASP A 488 17.91 33.78 -9.22
N GLN A 489 18.33 33.09 -10.30
CA GLN A 489 18.41 33.68 -11.63
C GLN A 489 17.03 34.12 -12.15
N ALA A 490 15.99 33.28 -12.00
CA ALA A 490 14.62 33.62 -12.37
C ALA A 490 14.05 34.78 -11.52
N VAL A 491 14.35 34.82 -10.21
CA VAL A 491 14.02 35.96 -9.33
C VAL A 491 14.70 37.25 -9.80
N ALA A 492 15.96 37.20 -10.20
CA ALA A 492 16.69 38.36 -10.69
C ALA A 492 16.11 38.89 -12.02
N GLU A 493 15.74 38.00 -12.94
CA GLU A 493 15.12 38.34 -14.23
C GLU A 493 13.68 38.88 -14.07
N MET A 494 12.90 38.30 -13.16
CA MET A 494 11.57 38.78 -12.77
C MET A 494 11.63 40.22 -12.22
N LYS A 495 12.65 40.53 -11.41
CA LYS A 495 12.85 41.87 -10.84
C LYS A 495 13.38 42.87 -11.85
N SER A 496 14.34 42.49 -12.70
CA SER A 496 14.88 43.38 -13.74
C SER A 496 13.82 43.75 -14.79
N SER A 497 12.94 42.81 -15.14
CA SER A 497 11.77 43.04 -16.00
C SER A 497 10.59 43.75 -15.32
N LYS A 498 10.72 44.09 -14.02
CA LYS A 498 9.69 44.76 -13.19
C LYS A 498 8.35 44.01 -13.13
N TYR A 499 8.37 42.69 -13.36
CA TYR A 499 7.17 41.84 -13.27
C TYR A 499 6.69 41.68 -11.83
N GLY A 500 7.63 41.56 -10.90
CA GLY A 500 7.41 41.30 -9.48
C GLY A 500 8.54 41.87 -8.63
N THR A 501 8.36 41.86 -7.31
CA THR A 501 9.31 42.44 -6.33
C THR A 501 9.68 41.47 -5.21
N GLY A 502 8.85 40.46 -4.94
CA GLY A 502 9.14 39.43 -3.97
C GLY A 502 10.05 38.33 -4.51
N ASN A 503 10.07 37.19 -3.83
CA ASN A 503 10.92 36.03 -4.10
C ASN A 503 10.18 34.70 -3.84
N SER A 504 8.85 34.75 -3.69
CA SER A 504 8.06 33.56 -3.39
C SER A 504 7.99 32.63 -4.61
N ALA A 505 7.96 31.32 -4.37
CA ALA A 505 7.85 30.35 -5.45
C ALA A 505 6.61 30.56 -6.33
N GLY A 506 5.50 31.04 -5.77
CA GLY A 506 4.28 31.38 -6.51
C GLY A 506 4.43 32.59 -7.45
N GLU A 507 5.16 33.63 -7.04
CA GLU A 507 5.41 34.82 -7.87
C GLU A 507 6.36 34.49 -9.03
N VAL A 508 7.41 33.71 -8.76
CA VAL A 508 8.36 33.21 -9.77
C VAL A 508 7.70 32.24 -10.74
N LEU A 509 6.83 31.34 -10.26
CA LEU A 509 6.01 30.48 -11.11
C LEU A 509 5.09 31.31 -12.01
N ALA A 510 4.42 32.34 -11.48
CA ALA A 510 3.59 33.22 -12.31
C ALA A 510 4.41 33.92 -13.38
N TYR A 511 5.61 34.44 -13.04
CA TYR A 511 6.53 35.05 -13.99
C TYR A 511 6.94 34.09 -15.11
N LEU A 512 7.38 32.88 -14.76
CA LEU A 512 7.85 31.89 -15.73
C LEU A 512 6.73 31.37 -16.64
N ASN A 513 5.51 31.20 -16.12
CA ASN A 513 4.33 30.86 -16.92
C ASN A 513 3.96 32.00 -17.88
N ASP A 514 3.84 33.25 -17.40
CA ASP A 514 3.52 34.40 -18.26
C ASP A 514 4.66 34.69 -19.27
N LYS A 515 5.92 34.31 -18.95
CA LYS A 515 7.07 34.33 -19.88
C LYS A 515 6.98 33.24 -20.95
N GLN A 516 6.54 32.02 -20.60
CA GLN A 516 6.35 30.93 -21.56
C GLN A 516 5.13 31.15 -22.47
N ALA A 517 4.09 31.79 -21.93
CA ALA A 517 2.87 32.14 -22.67
C ALA A 517 3.02 33.38 -23.58
N ALA A 518 4.06 34.18 -23.40
CA ALA A 518 4.27 35.42 -24.14
C ALA A 518 4.44 35.18 -25.66
N PRO A 519 3.58 35.76 -26.52
CA PRO A 519 3.79 35.79 -27.96
C PRO A 519 5.13 36.43 -28.35
N LYS A 520 5.68 36.08 -29.52
CA LYS A 520 6.93 36.68 -30.02
C LYS A 520 6.84 38.21 -30.03
N GLY A 521 7.75 38.87 -29.32
CA GLY A 521 7.81 40.32 -29.17
C GLY A 521 7.06 40.89 -27.96
N GLN A 522 6.33 40.07 -27.20
CA GLN A 522 5.75 40.47 -25.91
C GLN A 522 6.66 40.06 -24.74
N THR A 523 6.38 40.63 -23.56
CA THR A 523 7.03 40.31 -22.28
C THR A 523 6.04 39.64 -21.32
N ALA A 524 6.54 38.94 -20.30
CA ALA A 524 5.72 38.44 -19.20
C ALA A 524 4.91 39.56 -18.51
N LEU A 525 5.49 40.78 -18.40
CA LEU A 525 4.81 41.93 -17.80
C LEU A 525 3.59 42.38 -18.62
N SER A 526 3.66 42.37 -19.95
CA SER A 526 2.50 42.64 -20.81
C SER A 526 1.41 41.56 -20.68
N VAL A 527 1.78 40.28 -20.61
CA VAL A 527 0.82 39.18 -20.40
C VAL A 527 0.08 39.33 -19.05
N LYS A 528 0.82 39.64 -17.98
CA LYS A 528 0.25 39.96 -16.67
C LYS A 528 -0.71 41.15 -16.72
N GLN A 529 -0.29 42.26 -17.34
CA GLN A 529 -1.12 43.47 -17.47
C GLN A 529 -2.40 43.21 -18.27
N ASP A 530 -2.34 42.40 -19.33
CA ASP A 530 -3.53 42.00 -20.10
C ASP A 530 -4.48 41.13 -19.28
N ARG A 531 -3.95 40.13 -18.56
CA ARG A 531 -4.72 39.29 -17.63
C ARG A 531 -5.40 40.10 -16.53
N GLU A 532 -4.71 41.07 -15.93
CA GLU A 532 -5.31 41.97 -14.94
C GLU A 532 -6.32 42.97 -15.56
N ARG A 533 -6.14 43.40 -16.82
CA ARG A 533 -7.14 44.24 -17.52
C ARG A 533 -8.42 43.44 -17.79
N GLN A 534 -8.30 42.20 -18.27
CA GLN A 534 -9.43 41.30 -18.49
C GLN A 534 -10.17 40.98 -17.18
N ALA A 535 -9.43 40.70 -16.09
CA ALA A 535 -10.04 40.45 -14.78
C ALA A 535 -10.85 41.65 -14.27
N ARG A 536 -10.29 42.87 -14.33
CA ARG A 536 -10.99 44.11 -13.95
C ARG A 536 -12.24 44.35 -14.80
N ALA A 537 -12.13 44.20 -16.12
CA ALA A 537 -13.28 44.36 -17.03
C ALA A 537 -14.40 43.34 -16.75
N ALA A 538 -14.05 42.09 -16.43
CA ALA A 538 -15.03 41.06 -16.05
C ALA A 538 -15.70 41.36 -14.69
N GLU A 539 -14.94 41.84 -13.70
CA GLU A 539 -15.47 42.24 -12.40
C GLU A 539 -16.39 43.48 -12.51
N GLU A 540 -16.04 44.46 -13.35
CA GLU A 540 -16.86 45.62 -13.66
C GLU A 540 -18.15 45.23 -14.40
N GLN A 541 -18.08 44.30 -15.35
CA GLN A 541 -19.26 43.74 -16.03
C GLN A 541 -20.18 43.01 -15.06
N GLN A 542 -19.65 42.15 -14.19
CA GLN A 542 -20.44 41.46 -13.16
C GLN A 542 -21.12 42.45 -12.20
N LYS A 543 -20.40 43.48 -11.75
CA LYS A 543 -20.98 44.55 -10.90
C LYS A 543 -22.03 45.38 -11.64
N ALA A 544 -21.87 45.63 -12.95
CA ALA A 544 -22.85 46.33 -13.76
C ALA A 544 -24.12 45.49 -14.00
N GLU A 545 -23.97 44.20 -14.26
CA GLU A 545 -25.09 43.27 -14.38
C GLU A 545 -25.82 43.10 -13.05
N GLU A 546 -25.09 42.95 -11.93
CA GLU A 546 -25.70 42.85 -10.61
C GLU A 546 -26.48 44.13 -10.26
N ARG A 547 -25.89 45.31 -10.45
CA ARG A 547 -26.59 46.61 -10.29
C ARG A 547 -27.85 46.69 -11.14
N LYS A 548 -27.79 46.22 -12.40
CA LYS A 548 -28.97 46.18 -13.27
C LYS A 548 -30.04 45.24 -12.71
N ARG A 549 -29.66 44.01 -12.30
CA ARG A 549 -30.59 43.03 -11.70
C ARG A 549 -31.19 43.52 -10.39
N GLN A 550 -30.41 44.20 -9.54
CA GLN A 550 -30.90 44.85 -8.32
C GLN A 550 -31.88 45.99 -8.65
N ALA A 551 -31.59 46.84 -9.63
CA ALA A 551 -32.46 47.94 -10.06
C ALA A 551 -33.77 47.44 -10.71
N ASP A 552 -33.70 46.40 -11.55
CA ASP A 552 -34.88 45.79 -12.18
C ASP A 552 -35.73 45.02 -11.14
N HIS A 553 -35.11 44.36 -10.15
CA HIS A 553 -35.83 43.80 -8.99
C HIS A 553 -36.48 44.89 -8.13
N ALA A 554 -35.82 46.03 -7.89
CA ALA A 554 -36.39 47.14 -7.13
C ALA A 554 -37.50 47.89 -7.90
N ARG A 555 -37.56 47.77 -9.23
CA ARG A 555 -38.70 48.22 -10.05
C ARG A 555 -39.87 47.25 -9.98
N GLU A 556 -39.61 45.95 -9.99
CA GLU A 556 -40.65 44.93 -9.87
C GLU A 556 -41.25 44.88 -8.45
N PHE A 557 -40.41 45.05 -7.43
CA PHE A 557 -40.74 45.02 -6.01
C PHE A 557 -40.22 46.31 -5.32
N PRO A 558 -40.91 47.46 -5.48
CA PRO A 558 -40.49 48.74 -4.90
C PRO A 558 -40.57 48.78 -3.38
N TYR A 559 -41.27 47.83 -2.75
CA TYR A 559 -41.40 47.74 -1.30
C TYR A 559 -40.90 46.40 -0.77
N THR A 560 -40.43 46.41 0.48
CA THR A 560 -40.01 45.22 1.23
C THR A 560 -40.69 45.24 2.59
N ALA A 561 -41.41 44.17 2.94
CA ALA A 561 -41.98 44.00 4.27
C ALA A 561 -41.16 42.99 5.09
N THR A 562 -40.66 43.42 6.26
CA THR A 562 -40.10 42.52 7.27
C THR A 562 -41.18 42.25 8.31
N LEU A 563 -41.57 40.99 8.45
CA LEU A 563 -42.57 40.52 9.40
C LEU A 563 -41.89 39.63 10.46
N SER A 564 -41.92 40.04 11.72
CA SER A 564 -41.16 39.40 12.80
C SER A 564 -42.03 39.11 14.04
N CYS A 565 -41.78 37.96 14.67
CA CYS A 565 -42.29 37.65 16.01
C CYS A 565 -41.16 37.78 17.02
N GLY A 566 -41.39 38.31 18.22
CA GLY A 566 -40.30 38.51 19.18
C GLY A 566 -40.68 39.10 20.54
N MET A 567 -39.67 39.28 21.38
CA MET A 567 -39.74 39.99 22.67
C MET A 567 -38.45 40.82 22.84
N GLY A 568 -38.54 42.03 23.39
CA GLY A 568 -37.37 42.88 23.67
C GLY A 568 -36.52 43.19 22.43
N GLY A 569 -37.14 43.33 21.26
CA GLY A 569 -36.45 43.57 19.98
C GLY A 569 -35.74 42.35 19.37
N ARG A 570 -35.82 41.16 19.98
CA ARG A 570 -35.19 39.93 19.46
C ARG A 570 -36.19 39.08 18.69
N HIS A 571 -35.90 38.82 17.42
CA HIS A 571 -36.72 37.93 16.57
C HIS A 571 -36.59 36.47 17.01
N MET A 572 -37.72 35.74 16.96
CA MET A 572 -37.81 34.28 17.07
C MET A 572 -38.79 33.74 16.03
N ASN A 573 -38.79 32.43 15.80
CA ASN A 573 -39.56 31.75 14.76
C ASN A 573 -40.99 32.32 14.61
N LEU A 574 -41.30 32.88 13.43
CA LEU A 574 -42.52 33.64 13.18
C LEU A 574 -43.80 32.86 13.53
N VAL A 575 -43.80 31.53 13.35
CA VAL A 575 -44.88 30.60 13.70
C VAL A 575 -45.42 30.82 15.12
N ALA A 576 -44.57 31.22 16.08
CA ALA A 576 -44.94 31.43 17.48
C ALA A 576 -46.01 32.51 17.68
N CYS A 577 -46.06 33.55 16.84
CA CYS A 577 -47.10 34.58 16.93
C CYS A 577 -48.44 34.15 16.29
N PHE A 578 -48.46 33.06 15.51
CA PHE A 578 -49.63 32.58 14.76
C PHE A 578 -50.23 31.27 15.29
N SER A 579 -49.57 30.61 16.24
CA SER A 579 -50.02 29.32 16.79
C SER A 579 -50.02 29.32 18.31
N GLY A 580 -51.16 28.97 18.90
CA GLY A 580 -51.36 28.82 20.34
C GLY A 580 -52.16 27.56 20.67
N GLN A 581 -52.46 27.34 21.94
CA GLN A 581 -52.98 26.06 22.46
C GLN A 581 -54.35 25.66 21.86
N HIS A 582 -55.23 26.64 21.60
CA HIS A 582 -56.60 26.41 21.10
C HIS A 582 -56.99 27.34 19.94
N THR A 583 -56.05 28.09 19.38
CA THR A 583 -56.30 29.08 18.31
C THR A 583 -55.11 29.11 17.37
N LYS A 584 -55.37 29.42 16.09
CA LYS A 584 -54.36 29.73 15.08
C LYS A 584 -54.81 30.93 14.27
N THR A 585 -53.86 31.70 13.77
CA THR A 585 -54.08 32.77 12.79
C THR A 585 -53.26 32.52 11.54
N GLN A 586 -53.47 33.36 10.54
CA GLN A 586 -52.90 33.25 9.21
C GLN A 586 -52.35 34.61 8.74
N LEU A 587 -51.41 34.56 7.81
CA LEU A 587 -50.91 35.73 7.08
C LEU A 587 -51.67 35.82 5.76
N GLU A 588 -52.42 36.90 5.56
CA GLU A 588 -53.05 37.22 4.29
C GLU A 588 -52.12 38.17 3.51
N LEU A 589 -51.81 37.81 2.26
CA LEU A 589 -50.95 38.61 1.38
C LEU A 589 -51.56 38.69 -0.03
N ARG A 590 -51.98 39.91 -0.43
CA ARG A 590 -52.12 40.30 -1.83
C ARG A 590 -50.83 40.99 -2.28
N ASN A 591 -50.26 40.57 -3.40
CA ASN A 591 -49.00 41.08 -3.95
C ASN A 591 -49.15 41.22 -5.47
N GLY A 592 -49.50 42.43 -5.93
CA GLY A 592 -50.07 42.65 -7.26
C GLY A 592 -51.40 41.93 -7.42
N SER A 593 -51.57 41.20 -8.53
CA SER A 593 -52.76 40.39 -8.82
C SER A 593 -52.83 39.06 -8.05
N GLN A 594 -51.75 38.64 -7.38
CA GLN A 594 -51.69 37.38 -6.65
C GLN A 594 -52.21 37.58 -5.22
N TYR A 595 -53.12 36.71 -4.76
CA TYR A 595 -53.51 36.60 -3.35
C TYR A 595 -53.16 35.20 -2.84
N LYS A 596 -52.50 35.11 -1.68
CA LYS A 596 -52.33 33.87 -0.93
C LYS A 596 -52.53 34.11 0.56
N MET A 597 -53.25 33.18 1.18
CA MET A 597 -53.36 33.03 2.62
C MET A 597 -52.36 31.93 3.05
N TYR A 598 -51.50 32.24 4.02
CA TYR A 598 -50.50 31.32 4.56
C TYR A 598 -50.91 30.92 5.98
N GLN A 599 -51.04 29.61 6.21
CA GLN A 599 -51.31 29.08 7.54
C GLN A 599 -50.12 29.29 8.49
N ALA A 600 -50.33 29.12 9.80
CA ALA A 600 -49.33 29.42 10.83
C ALA A 600 -47.96 28.76 10.61
N TRP A 601 -47.90 27.56 10.01
CA TRP A 601 -46.66 26.83 9.67
C TRP A 601 -46.08 27.18 8.28
N GLU A 602 -46.81 27.96 7.48
CA GLU A 602 -46.46 28.35 6.11
C GLU A 602 -45.98 29.80 6.01
N VAL A 603 -46.10 30.61 7.07
CA VAL A 603 -45.74 32.05 7.06
C VAL A 603 -44.30 32.30 6.60
N GLY A 604 -43.37 31.37 6.87
CA GLY A 604 -41.99 31.40 6.37
C GLY A 604 -41.81 31.13 4.87
N GLN A 605 -42.89 30.80 4.14
CA GLN A 605 -42.94 30.68 2.68
C GLN A 605 -43.38 31.98 1.98
N ALA A 606 -43.80 33.00 2.75
CA ALA A 606 -44.23 34.28 2.17
C ALA A 606 -43.05 35.16 1.71
N GLY A 607 -41.84 34.85 2.17
CA GLY A 607 -40.62 35.59 1.87
C GLY A 607 -39.37 34.81 2.30
N ARG A 608 -38.23 35.49 2.42
CA ARG A 608 -36.97 34.88 2.89
C ARG A 608 -36.79 35.11 4.39
N ASN A 609 -36.59 34.04 5.15
CA ASN A 609 -36.18 34.15 6.57
C ASN A 609 -34.82 34.86 6.70
N THR A 610 -34.69 35.79 7.63
CA THR A 610 -33.43 36.45 8.03
C THR A 610 -33.31 36.50 9.55
N SER A 611 -32.24 37.10 10.07
CA SER A 611 -32.07 37.41 11.51
C SER A 611 -33.10 38.41 12.05
N GLU A 612 -33.78 39.17 11.19
CA GLU A 612 -34.71 40.24 11.57
C GLU A 612 -36.19 39.81 11.46
N GLY A 613 -36.52 38.91 10.55
CA GLY A 613 -37.90 38.49 10.27
C GLY A 613 -38.03 37.64 9.01
N VAL A 614 -39.27 37.42 8.56
CA VAL A 614 -39.54 36.99 7.18
C VAL A 614 -39.57 38.25 6.30
N VAL A 615 -38.67 38.31 5.33
CA VAL A 615 -38.51 39.43 4.40
C VAL A 615 -39.25 39.13 3.10
N ILE A 616 -40.35 39.84 2.88
CA ILE A 616 -41.32 39.65 1.81
C ILE A 616 -41.12 40.78 0.77
N PRO A 617 -40.74 40.46 -0.49
CA PRO A 617 -40.70 41.46 -1.56
C PRO A 617 -42.13 41.80 -2.03
N LEU A 618 -42.45 43.08 -2.11
CA LEU A 618 -43.79 43.60 -2.38
C LEU A 618 -43.82 44.48 -3.63
N ARG A 619 -44.79 44.19 -4.51
CA ARG A 619 -45.11 44.97 -5.70
C ARG A 619 -45.79 46.29 -5.32
N ALA A 620 -45.85 47.23 -6.27
CA ALA A 620 -46.43 48.56 -6.07
C ALA A 620 -47.90 48.56 -5.60
N ASN A 621 -48.68 47.52 -5.92
CA ASN A 621 -49.96 47.29 -5.26
C ASN A 621 -49.84 46.09 -4.34
N PHE A 622 -50.14 46.24 -3.05
CA PHE A 622 -50.12 45.14 -2.09
C PHE A 622 -51.13 45.33 -0.96
N ALA A 623 -51.48 44.24 -0.28
CA ALA A 623 -52.17 44.28 0.99
C ALA A 623 -51.69 43.11 1.85
N LEU A 624 -51.03 43.41 2.96
CA LEU A 624 -50.53 42.43 3.93
C LEU A 624 -51.30 42.61 5.23
N LYS A 625 -51.86 41.52 5.77
CA LYS A 625 -52.55 41.51 7.06
C LYS A 625 -52.18 40.26 7.85
N ALA A 626 -51.81 40.45 9.12
CA ALA A 626 -51.50 39.37 10.04
C ALA A 626 -51.98 39.70 11.46
N GLN A 627 -52.42 38.68 12.20
CA GLN A 627 -52.92 38.81 13.56
C GLN A 627 -52.09 37.96 14.52
N ASN A 628 -51.61 38.58 15.59
CA ASN A 628 -50.91 37.90 16.67
C ASN A 628 -51.92 37.19 17.58
N ILE A 629 -51.61 36.01 18.11
CA ILE A 629 -52.39 35.35 19.17
C ILE A 629 -51.57 34.98 20.41
N HIS A 630 -50.25 35.17 20.38
CA HIS A 630 -49.39 34.81 21.49
C HIS A 630 -49.55 35.81 22.64
N GLU A 631 -49.51 35.31 23.88
CA GLU A 631 -49.83 36.10 25.06
C GLU A 631 -48.72 37.10 25.43
N THR A 632 -47.46 36.72 25.20
CA THR A 632 -46.27 37.44 25.66
C THR A 632 -45.34 37.94 24.55
N LEU A 633 -45.64 37.63 23.27
CA LEU A 633 -44.79 38.04 22.13
C LEU A 633 -45.45 39.17 21.36
N LEU A 634 -44.63 40.00 20.71
CA LEU A 634 -45.07 41.00 19.75
C LEU A 634 -44.88 40.48 18.33
N LEU A 635 -45.90 40.70 17.50
CA LEU A 635 -45.81 40.58 16.05
C LEU A 635 -45.58 41.98 15.48
N SER A 636 -44.49 42.17 14.75
CA SER A 636 -44.10 43.46 14.18
C SER A 636 -44.04 43.39 12.66
N LEU A 637 -44.63 44.37 12.00
CA LEU A 637 -44.58 44.58 10.56
C LEU A 637 -43.88 45.91 10.28
N LYS A 638 -42.81 45.85 9.50
CA LYS A 638 -42.08 47.01 8.99
C LYS A 638 -42.10 46.97 7.47
N VAL A 639 -42.51 48.05 6.81
CA VAL A 639 -42.46 48.18 5.34
C VAL A 639 -41.46 49.29 4.99
N GLN A 640 -40.54 48.98 4.09
CA GLN A 640 -39.46 49.86 3.64
C GLN A 640 -39.48 49.99 2.12
N GLU A 641 -39.07 51.14 1.60
CA GLU A 641 -38.80 51.38 0.19
C GLU A 641 -37.53 50.63 -0.24
N THR A 642 -37.65 49.66 -1.15
CA THR A 642 -36.57 48.73 -1.53
C THR A 642 -35.34 49.45 -2.12
N ALA A 643 -35.55 50.59 -2.79
CA ALA A 643 -34.49 51.36 -3.43
C ALA A 643 -33.67 52.24 -2.47
N THR A 644 -34.23 52.60 -1.30
CA THR A 644 -33.62 53.58 -0.37
C THR A 644 -33.41 53.05 1.04
N GLY A 645 -34.07 51.94 1.39
CA GLY A 645 -34.16 51.43 2.77
C GLY A 645 -35.05 52.27 3.69
N ARG A 646 -35.69 53.34 3.20
CA ARG A 646 -36.53 54.24 4.02
C ARG A 646 -37.76 53.51 4.55
N THR A 647 -37.96 53.50 5.87
CA THR A 647 -39.19 53.00 6.49
C THR A 647 -40.38 53.87 6.10
N LEU A 648 -41.41 53.23 5.56
CA LEU A 648 -42.69 53.85 5.18
C LEU A 648 -43.78 53.57 6.22
N TYR A 649 -43.71 52.39 6.85
CA TYR A 649 -44.65 51.92 7.88
C TYR A 649 -43.92 51.06 8.89
N GLU A 650 -44.24 51.20 10.18
CA GLU A 650 -43.83 50.26 11.21
C GLU A 650 -44.92 50.15 12.28
N LYS A 651 -45.35 48.92 12.61
CA LYS A 651 -46.36 48.65 13.65
C LYS A 651 -46.09 47.33 14.36
N SER A 652 -46.27 47.34 15.68
CA SER A 652 -46.22 46.15 16.53
C SER A 652 -47.59 45.86 17.14
N ALA A 653 -47.89 44.58 17.38
CA ALA A 653 -49.14 44.10 17.96
C ALA A 653 -48.89 43.02 19.02
N GLY A 654 -49.48 43.19 20.21
CA GLY A 654 -49.61 42.12 21.21
C GLY A 654 -50.78 41.18 20.89
N ARG A 655 -51.14 40.32 21.85
CA ARG A 655 -52.22 39.31 21.73
C ARG A 655 -53.49 39.85 21.07
N PHE A 656 -54.00 39.12 20.07
CA PHE A 656 -55.16 39.43 19.23
C PHE A 656 -55.06 40.71 18.38
N GLY A 657 -54.00 41.50 18.51
CA GLY A 657 -53.76 42.68 17.70
C GLY A 657 -53.38 42.35 16.25
N VAL A 658 -53.78 43.23 15.33
CA VAL A 658 -53.55 43.09 13.89
C VAL A 658 -52.50 44.09 13.40
N VAL A 659 -51.48 43.59 12.71
CA VAL A 659 -50.60 44.40 11.85
C VAL A 659 -51.10 44.30 10.41
N ALA A 660 -51.22 45.45 9.73
CA ALA A 660 -51.68 45.49 8.34
C ALA A 660 -51.19 46.75 7.62
N ALA A 661 -50.70 46.56 6.39
CA ALA A 661 -50.25 47.62 5.50
C ALA A 661 -50.73 47.33 4.07
N GLN A 662 -51.01 48.37 3.30
CA GLN A 662 -51.50 48.27 1.92
C GLN A 662 -51.08 49.52 1.12
N ASP A 663 -51.03 49.36 -0.20
CA ASP A 663 -50.85 50.39 -1.23
C ASP A 663 -51.58 49.92 -2.52
#